data_AF-A0A0E0GA76-F1
#
_entry.id   AF-A0A0E0GA76-F1
#
_cell.length_a   1.000
_cell.length_b   1.000
_cell.length_c   1.000
_cell.angle_alpha   90.00
_cell.angle_beta   90.00
_cell.angle_gamma   90.00
#
_symmetry.space_group_name_H-M   'P 1'
#
loop_
_entity.id
_entity.type
_entity.pdbx_description
1 polymer ?
#
loop_
_entity_poly.entity_id
_entity_poly.type
_entity_poly.pdbx_seq_one_letter_code
_entity_poly.pdbx_strand_id
1 'polypeptide(L)'
;MGIVETWMREKPIRTFLAQFSTRRAAAGAAALLASSSAAAASADGEPGDRSIPQLSSIANSVVSRCSRVLALATETLQQNFEVDYPDSCKESNTYAKEFLEYCCHKALHEVTTRPDHLADKNLRRLMFDMMLAWEHPGAVVEDELPENHSALRTTVDIEDDDEGSIFYANSTRLAVQVNDKKTVGLGAFARIAPSCPIIADLVTVHNLFDALTCSSGGRLHFFVFDKYIKSLDKVFRSVKGILQSPLASSFHLDAGECILAMDGDRPIHPVFQHIGISAWPGRLILTTHALYFQSIKVGYGDKIVIKRDFTGPLGVRLFDKAVMYKSSTLTEPIYFDFPELGGPSRRDYWLAIAREVNKFIRKFNLENVQRAEALSKAILGILRYSAVKEAFHISPSHFKTTLTFSLAEKLPKGDMVLKALYDNYFQLLDTSLSHLVTESPVDNRLQNHSLPFSLYALSRMGFILLKRKDEAQSEISFCAVCFGVTKSLEAALEESICYSERIDAARATIDQVKVEGVDANLALMQELLFPFIQVVKLTYSLTKWEDPLKSFLFLAFTLYVIQRGFIAYMLPSFFLAFAVVMLWHKYNGREQLLGVLEVRTPPSKNPVEQILTLQDAISKLEETLQSVNIVLLKFRAVLFAAVPKTTEMVAVAFLAASAFLIFVPWRHLLLIAVLEVYTREMPLRKQNTEKFRRRIREWWARIPAAPWYEAPREPAGMAAASSPAAAITCRAAVAWAPGQALVMEEVEVAPPEAMEIRVKVVSTSICRSDVTQWQSTAQTDLFPRIFGHEASGVVESVGEGVTEFEVGDHVLTVFIGECMSCKHCVSGKSNMCQKLGLERRGVMHSDQKTRFSLRGKPVYHYCAVSSFSEYTVVHSGCAVKVGPTVPMDRICLLSCGVSAGLGAAWKVADISKGSSVVIFGLGTVGLSVAQGAKLRRASIIIGVDTNPEKQEKGKAFGVTDFINPEELNEPVQQVVKRLTNGGADYSFECVGDTGVVSTALQSCSDGWGLTVTLGVPKAKPEVSAHYALLLSGRTLKGSLFGGWRPKSDLPLLVDKYANKEIQVDDLVTHDLSFDDINKALELMLENKCLRCVIHMPQ
;
A
#
# COMPACT_ATOMS: atom_id res chain seq x y z
N MET A 1 37.09 -43.59 -26.42
CA MET A 1 36.74 -43.57 -27.86
C MET A 1 35.77 -44.71 -28.13
N GLY A 2 34.58 -44.39 -28.64
CA GLY A 2 33.47 -45.34 -28.80
C GLY A 2 32.28 -44.95 -27.93
N ILE A 3 31.57 -43.89 -28.33
CA ILE A 3 30.13 -43.54 -28.15
C ILE A 3 29.94 -42.17 -28.88
N VAL A 4 30.44 -42.05 -30.11
CA VAL A 4 30.26 -40.85 -30.95
C VAL A 4 29.81 -41.22 -32.38
N GLU A 5 29.43 -42.48 -32.63
CA GLU A 5 29.10 -42.95 -34.00
C GLU A 5 27.67 -43.46 -34.21
N THR A 6 26.74 -43.20 -33.29
CA THR A 6 25.34 -43.68 -33.43
C THR A 6 24.28 -42.62 -33.16
N TRP A 7 24.56 -41.34 -33.44
CA TRP A 7 23.55 -40.27 -33.32
C TRP A 7 23.51 -39.27 -34.49
N MET A 8 24.21 -39.54 -35.59
CA MET A 8 24.15 -38.73 -36.81
C MET A 8 23.94 -39.57 -38.07
N ARG A 9 22.73 -40.12 -38.24
CA ARG A 9 22.16 -40.38 -39.57
C ARG A 9 20.64 -40.57 -39.45
N GLU A 10 19.94 -39.89 -40.36
CA GLU A 10 18.52 -40.00 -40.68
C GLU A 10 17.53 -39.11 -39.88
N LYS A 11 17.47 -37.83 -40.28
CA LYS A 11 16.16 -37.22 -40.58
C LYS A 11 15.85 -37.51 -42.05
N PRO A 12 14.58 -37.75 -42.39
CA PRO A 12 13.87 -36.61 -42.94
C PRO A 12 12.52 -36.38 -42.28
N ILE A 13 12.41 -35.16 -41.77
CA ILE A 13 11.19 -34.38 -41.63
C ILE A 13 10.52 -34.35 -43.02
N ARG A 14 9.68 -35.34 -43.33
CA ARG A 14 8.69 -35.29 -44.43
C ARG A 14 7.52 -36.25 -44.26
N THR A 15 7.58 -37.20 -43.33
CA THR A 15 6.44 -38.10 -43.00
C THR A 15 5.63 -37.64 -41.79
N PHE A 16 6.18 -36.75 -40.94
CA PHE A 16 5.47 -36.23 -39.76
C PHE A 16 4.53 -35.05 -40.09
N LEU A 17 4.77 -34.37 -41.21
CA LEU A 17 3.92 -33.27 -41.71
C LEU A 17 2.74 -33.74 -42.59
N ALA A 18 2.64 -35.03 -42.92
CA ALA A 18 1.52 -35.60 -43.69
C ALA A 18 0.39 -36.20 -42.82
N GLN A 19 0.62 -36.41 -41.51
CA GLN A 19 -0.43 -36.90 -40.58
C GLN A 19 -1.11 -35.79 -39.77
N PHE A 20 -0.57 -34.56 -39.80
CA PHE A 20 -1.18 -33.39 -39.14
C PHE A 20 -2.15 -32.60 -40.03
N SER A 21 -2.13 -32.81 -41.36
CA SER A 21 -3.08 -32.17 -42.29
C SER A 21 -4.42 -32.91 -42.42
N THR A 22 -4.51 -34.17 -42.00
CA THR A 22 -5.74 -34.99 -42.11
C THR A 22 -6.64 -35.00 -40.87
N ARG A 23 -6.20 -34.47 -39.71
CA ARG A 23 -7.08 -34.28 -38.53
C ARG A 23 -7.69 -32.90 -38.39
N ARG A 24 -7.23 -31.91 -39.17
CA ARG A 24 -7.83 -30.55 -39.21
C ARG A 24 -9.01 -30.42 -40.18
N ALA A 25 -9.22 -31.38 -41.08
CA ALA A 25 -10.37 -31.41 -42.00
C ALA A 25 -11.60 -32.16 -41.45
N ALA A 26 -11.48 -32.92 -40.34
CA ALA A 26 -12.60 -33.68 -39.77
C ALA A 26 -13.28 -32.98 -38.56
N ALA A 27 -12.68 -31.96 -37.96
CA ALA A 27 -13.28 -31.19 -36.85
C ALA A 27 -13.99 -29.91 -37.32
N GLY A 28 -13.81 -29.51 -38.59
CA GLY A 28 -14.51 -28.36 -39.20
C GLY A 28 -15.90 -28.68 -39.74
N ALA A 29 -16.28 -29.96 -39.87
CA ALA A 29 -17.54 -30.39 -40.48
C ALA A 29 -18.63 -30.83 -39.48
N ALA A 30 -18.32 -30.93 -38.17
CA ALA A 30 -19.30 -31.30 -37.14
C ALA A 30 -19.89 -30.10 -36.38
N ALA A 31 -19.33 -28.89 -36.54
CA ALA A 31 -19.85 -27.66 -35.94
C ALA A 31 -20.81 -26.87 -36.86
N LEU A 32 -21.02 -27.34 -38.09
CA LEU A 32 -21.89 -26.73 -39.10
C LEU A 32 -23.23 -27.46 -39.29
N LEU A 33 -23.52 -28.50 -38.49
CA LEU A 33 -24.73 -29.33 -38.59
C LEU A 33 -25.60 -29.35 -37.32
N ALA A 34 -25.42 -28.38 -36.41
CA ALA A 34 -26.32 -28.17 -35.27
C ALA A 34 -26.97 -26.77 -35.28
N SER A 35 -26.93 -26.08 -36.42
CA SER A 35 -27.53 -24.76 -36.63
C SER A 35 -28.61 -24.74 -37.73
N SER A 36 -29.19 -25.89 -38.10
CA SER A 36 -30.17 -25.99 -39.20
C SER A 36 -31.47 -26.74 -38.87
N SER A 37 -31.88 -26.85 -37.61
CA SER A 37 -33.14 -27.54 -37.25
C SER A 37 -34.12 -26.71 -36.40
N ALA A 38 -34.10 -25.39 -36.53
CA ALA A 38 -35.12 -24.53 -35.93
C ALA A 38 -35.55 -23.39 -36.88
N ALA A 39 -35.70 -23.71 -38.17
CA ALA A 39 -36.31 -22.83 -39.16
C ALA A 39 -37.20 -23.67 -40.08
N ALA A 40 -38.46 -23.88 -39.67
CA ALA A 40 -39.63 -24.09 -40.54
C ALA A 40 -40.88 -24.43 -39.70
N ALA A 41 -41.45 -23.42 -39.04
CA ALA A 41 -42.89 -23.34 -38.77
C ALA A 41 -43.27 -21.86 -38.86
N SER A 42 -43.87 -21.50 -39.99
CA SER A 42 -44.34 -20.17 -40.34
C SER A 42 -45.59 -19.77 -39.56
N ALA A 43 -45.62 -18.57 -38.98
CA ALA A 43 -46.68 -17.56 -39.13
C ALA A 43 -46.48 -16.42 -38.10
N ASP A 44 -46.34 -15.20 -38.63
CA ASP A 44 -46.61 -13.88 -38.03
C ASP A 44 -46.19 -13.58 -36.57
N GLY A 45 -45.21 -12.67 -36.45
CA GLY A 45 -44.94 -11.89 -35.24
C GLY A 45 -43.45 -11.74 -34.92
N GLU A 46 -42.77 -10.74 -35.50
CA GLU A 46 -41.52 -10.24 -34.91
C GLU A 46 -41.82 -9.67 -33.51
N PRO A 47 -41.14 -10.09 -32.43
CA PRO A 47 -41.18 -9.32 -31.18
C PRO A 47 -40.29 -8.10 -31.38
N GLY A 48 -40.91 -6.96 -31.67
CA GLY A 48 -40.23 -5.69 -31.85
C GLY A 48 -39.38 -5.33 -30.63
N ASP A 49 -38.11 -5.02 -30.87
CA ASP A 49 -37.13 -4.58 -29.87
C ASP A 49 -37.50 -3.16 -29.41
N ARG A 50 -38.49 -3.01 -28.52
CA ARG A 50 -38.83 -1.73 -27.89
C ARG A 50 -37.85 -1.46 -26.76
N SER A 51 -37.03 -0.42 -26.91
CA SER A 51 -36.13 0.07 -25.86
C SER A 51 -36.92 0.62 -24.66
N ILE A 52 -36.56 0.21 -23.45
CA ILE A 52 -37.15 0.75 -22.21
C ILE A 52 -36.54 2.14 -21.97
N PRO A 53 -37.35 3.24 -21.98
CA PRO A 53 -36.82 4.61 -21.95
C PRO A 53 -36.03 4.97 -20.69
N GLN A 54 -36.28 4.27 -19.58
CA GLN A 54 -35.65 4.51 -18.28
C GLN A 54 -34.23 3.91 -18.19
N LEU A 55 -33.82 3.06 -19.13
CA LEU A 55 -32.55 2.34 -19.12
C LEU A 55 -31.54 2.93 -20.10
N SER A 56 -30.25 2.89 -19.74
CA SER A 56 -29.17 3.25 -20.64
C SER A 56 -29.09 2.33 -21.86
N SER A 57 -28.38 2.74 -22.93
CA SER A 57 -28.21 1.91 -24.13
C SER A 57 -27.51 0.59 -23.85
N ILE A 58 -26.55 0.57 -22.91
CA ILE A 58 -25.87 -0.64 -22.46
C ILE A 58 -26.79 -1.51 -21.59
N ALA A 59 -27.62 -0.91 -20.72
CA ALA A 59 -28.57 -1.64 -19.89
C ALA A 59 -29.70 -2.28 -20.73
N ASN A 60 -30.26 -1.55 -21.70
CA ASN A 60 -31.22 -2.10 -22.67
C ASN A 60 -30.62 -3.26 -23.47
N SER A 61 -29.37 -3.14 -23.91
CA SER A 61 -28.66 -4.23 -24.60
C SER A 61 -28.48 -5.47 -23.71
N VAL A 62 -28.16 -5.28 -22.43
CA VAL A 62 -28.04 -6.38 -21.46
C VAL A 62 -29.41 -7.02 -21.19
N VAL A 63 -30.48 -6.24 -20.99
CA VAL A 63 -31.84 -6.76 -20.77
C VAL A 63 -32.34 -7.55 -21.98
N SER A 64 -32.11 -7.08 -23.20
CA SER A 64 -32.42 -7.81 -24.46
C SER A 64 -31.58 -9.10 -24.63
N ARG A 65 -30.37 -9.15 -24.06
CA ARG A 65 -29.59 -10.40 -23.99
C ARG A 65 -30.12 -11.36 -22.92
N CYS A 66 -30.54 -10.83 -21.77
CA CYS A 66 -31.19 -11.61 -20.70
C CYS A 66 -32.52 -12.20 -21.15
N SER A 67 -33.34 -11.44 -21.87
CA SER A 67 -34.64 -11.89 -22.40
C SER A 67 -34.47 -13.06 -23.37
N ARG A 68 -33.47 -12.98 -24.27
CA ARG A 68 -33.11 -14.07 -25.18
C ARG A 68 -32.61 -15.32 -24.46
N VAL A 69 -31.82 -15.15 -23.38
CA VAL A 69 -31.37 -16.27 -22.54
C VAL A 69 -32.54 -16.96 -21.85
N LEU A 70 -33.53 -16.18 -21.40
CA LEU A 70 -34.71 -16.67 -20.68
C LEU A 70 -35.86 -17.12 -21.59
N ALA A 71 -35.76 -16.89 -22.92
CA ALA A 71 -36.84 -17.09 -23.89
C ALA A 71 -38.16 -16.39 -23.50
N LEU A 72 -38.07 -15.20 -22.88
CA LEU A 72 -39.21 -14.37 -22.47
C LEU A 72 -39.15 -13.02 -23.18
N ALA A 73 -40.32 -12.42 -23.48
CA ALA A 73 -40.37 -11.05 -23.96
C ALA A 73 -39.92 -10.06 -22.87
N THR A 74 -39.31 -8.94 -23.26
CA THR A 74 -38.84 -7.90 -22.34
C THR A 74 -39.99 -7.30 -21.52
N GLU A 75 -41.17 -7.15 -22.12
CA GLU A 75 -42.38 -6.67 -21.43
C GLU A 75 -42.86 -7.65 -20.35
N THR A 76 -42.78 -8.96 -20.62
CA THR A 76 -43.13 -9.99 -19.63
C THR A 76 -42.13 -10.01 -18.47
N LEU A 77 -40.85 -9.72 -18.72
CA LEU A 77 -39.85 -9.60 -17.66
C LEU A 77 -40.09 -8.37 -16.77
N GLN A 78 -40.49 -7.25 -17.37
CA GLN A 78 -40.87 -6.04 -16.64
C GLN A 78 -42.12 -6.26 -15.79
N GLN A 79 -43.16 -6.88 -16.35
CA GLN A 79 -44.38 -7.24 -15.62
C GLN A 79 -44.10 -8.19 -14.46
N ASN A 80 -43.25 -9.21 -14.66
CA ASN A 80 -42.86 -10.13 -13.60
C ASN A 80 -42.10 -9.41 -12.46
N PHE A 81 -41.24 -8.45 -12.78
CA PHE A 81 -40.55 -7.65 -11.77
C PHE A 81 -41.52 -6.77 -10.97
N GLU A 82 -42.47 -6.13 -11.64
CA GLU A 82 -43.46 -5.25 -11.00
C GLU A 82 -44.44 -6.01 -10.10
N VAL A 83 -44.73 -7.29 -10.42
CA VAL A 83 -45.51 -8.19 -9.59
C VAL A 83 -44.71 -8.68 -8.38
N ASP A 84 -43.43 -9.03 -8.57
CA ASP A 84 -42.56 -9.55 -7.51
C ASP A 84 -42.13 -8.44 -6.52
N TYR A 85 -42.08 -7.16 -6.94
CA TYR A 85 -41.57 -6.02 -6.16
C TYR A 85 -42.44 -4.74 -6.28
N PRO A 86 -43.69 -4.73 -5.79
CA PRO A 86 -44.61 -3.61 -5.98
C PRO A 86 -44.21 -2.32 -5.24
N ASP A 87 -43.44 -2.41 -4.16
CA ASP A 87 -43.06 -1.25 -3.34
C ASP A 87 -41.80 -0.52 -3.81
N SER A 88 -40.87 -1.19 -4.49
CA SER A 88 -39.65 -0.55 -5.00
C SER A 88 -39.83 0.16 -6.35
N CYS A 89 -40.94 -0.11 -7.04
CA CYS A 89 -41.39 0.61 -8.24
C CYS A 89 -41.78 2.09 -7.99
N LYS A 90 -41.78 2.56 -6.74
CA LYS A 90 -42.19 3.93 -6.36
C LYS A 90 -41.06 4.96 -6.46
N GLU A 91 -39.79 4.53 -6.47
CA GLU A 91 -38.62 5.42 -6.55
C GLU A 91 -37.90 5.29 -7.91
N SER A 92 -37.98 6.34 -8.73
CA SER A 92 -37.42 6.37 -10.10
C SER A 92 -35.90 6.14 -10.16
N ASN A 93 -35.15 6.57 -9.13
CA ASN A 93 -33.68 6.47 -9.11
C ASN A 93 -33.14 5.06 -8.81
N THR A 94 -33.94 4.20 -8.18
CA THR A 94 -33.55 2.84 -7.72
C THR A 94 -34.10 1.75 -8.64
N TYR A 95 -35.24 2.01 -9.30
CA TYR A 95 -35.90 1.10 -10.23
C TYR A 95 -34.96 0.53 -11.31
N ALA A 96 -34.19 1.39 -12.00
CA ALA A 96 -33.30 0.95 -13.08
C ALA A 96 -32.20 -0.01 -12.61
N LYS A 97 -31.69 0.14 -11.37
CA LYS A 97 -30.69 -0.77 -10.79
C LYS A 97 -31.32 -2.09 -10.38
N GLU A 98 -32.44 -2.03 -9.67
CA GLU A 98 -33.10 -3.23 -9.14
C GLU A 98 -33.68 -4.10 -10.26
N PHE A 99 -34.28 -3.47 -11.28
CA PHE A 99 -34.77 -4.18 -12.45
C PHE A 99 -33.63 -4.84 -13.23
N LEU A 100 -32.51 -4.12 -13.44
CA LEU A 100 -31.33 -4.69 -14.08
C LEU A 100 -30.75 -5.86 -13.27
N GLU A 101 -30.62 -5.72 -11.95
CA GLU A 101 -30.19 -6.81 -11.06
C GLU A 101 -31.11 -8.03 -11.17
N TYR A 102 -32.43 -7.83 -11.13
CA TYR A 102 -33.43 -8.89 -11.28
C TYR A 102 -33.27 -9.64 -12.60
N CYS A 103 -33.15 -8.93 -13.73
CA CYS A 103 -32.93 -9.53 -15.03
C CYS A 103 -31.59 -10.27 -15.11
N CYS A 104 -30.51 -9.68 -14.56
CA CYS A 104 -29.19 -10.31 -14.54
C CYS A 104 -29.20 -11.59 -13.69
N HIS A 105 -29.82 -11.59 -12.52
CA HIS A 105 -29.91 -12.75 -11.63
C HIS A 105 -30.70 -13.90 -12.28
N LYS A 106 -31.86 -13.61 -12.88
CA LYS A 106 -32.64 -14.64 -13.59
C LYS A 106 -31.86 -15.23 -14.77
N ALA A 107 -31.24 -14.40 -15.59
CA ALA A 107 -30.48 -14.88 -16.76
C ALA A 107 -29.23 -15.68 -16.35
N LEU A 108 -28.47 -15.22 -15.35
CA LEU A 108 -27.29 -15.93 -14.87
C LEU A 108 -27.68 -17.27 -14.23
N HIS A 109 -28.80 -17.33 -13.51
CA HIS A 109 -29.32 -18.59 -13.01
C HIS A 109 -29.50 -19.61 -14.15
N GLU A 110 -30.25 -19.24 -15.19
CA GLU A 110 -30.53 -20.14 -16.32
C GLU A 110 -29.25 -20.63 -16.99
N VAL A 111 -28.27 -19.74 -17.21
CA VAL A 111 -27.01 -20.14 -17.84
C VAL A 111 -26.15 -21.04 -16.94
N THR A 112 -26.15 -20.80 -15.62
CA THR A 112 -25.37 -21.60 -14.66
C THR A 112 -25.91 -23.01 -14.45
N THR A 113 -27.13 -23.31 -14.90
CA THR A 113 -27.65 -24.70 -14.90
C THR A 113 -26.83 -25.62 -15.82
N ARG A 114 -26.13 -25.06 -16.82
CA ARG A 114 -25.31 -25.80 -17.79
C ARG A 114 -23.95 -26.15 -17.17
N PRO A 115 -23.48 -27.41 -17.24
CA PRO A 115 -22.24 -27.83 -16.57
C PRO A 115 -20.95 -27.18 -17.11
N ASP A 116 -20.92 -26.74 -18.38
CA ASP A 116 -19.73 -26.15 -19.02
C ASP A 116 -19.80 -24.61 -19.14
N HIS A 117 -20.64 -23.94 -18.35
CA HIS A 117 -20.91 -22.51 -18.49
C HIS A 117 -19.66 -21.62 -18.31
N LEU A 118 -18.68 -22.01 -17.48
CA LEU A 118 -17.43 -21.24 -17.28
C LEU A 118 -16.55 -21.17 -18.54
N ALA A 119 -16.64 -22.19 -19.41
CA ALA A 119 -15.90 -22.24 -20.66
C ALA A 119 -16.52 -21.34 -21.75
N ASP A 120 -17.79 -20.97 -21.62
CA ASP A 120 -18.50 -20.13 -22.59
C ASP A 120 -17.96 -18.68 -22.60
N LYS A 121 -17.38 -18.29 -23.74
CA LYS A 121 -16.86 -16.93 -23.97
C LYS A 121 -17.98 -15.88 -23.95
N ASN A 122 -19.17 -16.24 -24.44
CA ASN A 122 -20.30 -15.32 -24.51
C ASN A 122 -20.85 -15.01 -23.12
N LEU A 123 -20.86 -16.00 -22.22
CA LEU A 123 -21.23 -15.80 -20.82
C LEU A 123 -20.24 -14.90 -20.09
N ARG A 124 -18.93 -15.14 -20.22
CA ARG A 124 -17.91 -14.29 -19.56
C ARG A 124 -18.01 -12.84 -20.00
N ARG A 125 -18.28 -12.62 -21.30
CA ARG A 125 -18.51 -11.27 -21.83
C ARG A 125 -19.82 -10.68 -21.34
N LEU A 126 -20.90 -11.45 -21.34
CA LEU A 126 -22.21 -11.04 -20.82
C LEU A 126 -22.12 -10.60 -19.36
N MET A 127 -21.47 -11.39 -18.48
CA MET A 127 -21.27 -11.02 -17.07
C MET A 127 -20.51 -9.71 -16.90
N PHE A 128 -19.49 -9.47 -17.72
CA PHE A 128 -18.75 -8.21 -17.67
C PHE A 128 -19.60 -7.03 -18.17
N ASP A 129 -20.37 -7.22 -19.22
CA ASP A 129 -21.29 -6.19 -19.73
C ASP A 129 -22.43 -5.91 -18.72
N MET A 130 -22.91 -6.93 -17.99
CA MET A 130 -23.86 -6.79 -16.86
C MET A 130 -23.28 -5.91 -15.75
N MET A 131 -22.01 -6.13 -15.38
CA MET A 131 -21.32 -5.30 -14.38
C MET A 131 -21.15 -3.84 -14.86
N LEU A 132 -20.85 -3.63 -16.14
CA LEU A 132 -20.75 -2.28 -16.73
C LEU A 132 -22.10 -1.57 -16.79
N ALA A 133 -23.16 -2.29 -17.15
CA ALA A 133 -24.52 -1.76 -17.18
C ALA A 133 -25.01 -1.37 -15.77
N TRP A 134 -24.60 -2.12 -14.74
CA TRP A 134 -24.95 -1.82 -13.36
C TRP A 134 -24.32 -0.53 -12.83
N GLU A 135 -23.11 -0.18 -13.27
CA GLU A 135 -22.49 1.11 -12.93
C GLU A 135 -23.27 2.31 -13.50
N HIS A 136 -23.87 2.16 -14.68
CA HIS A 136 -24.59 3.23 -15.40
C HIS A 136 -25.95 2.72 -15.95
N PRO A 137 -26.95 2.52 -15.07
CA PRO A 137 -28.20 1.82 -15.40
C PRO A 137 -29.26 2.68 -16.09
N GLY A 138 -29.31 3.99 -15.83
CA GLY A 138 -30.36 4.91 -16.32
C GLY A 138 -30.03 5.66 -17.61
N ALA A 139 -31.05 6.12 -18.33
CA ALA A 139 -30.89 7.06 -19.45
C ALA A 139 -30.54 8.46 -18.92
N VAL A 140 -29.38 8.99 -19.31
CA VAL A 140 -28.93 10.32 -18.87
C VAL A 140 -29.74 11.38 -19.62
N VAL A 141 -30.40 12.29 -18.89
CA VAL A 141 -30.89 13.56 -19.44
C VAL A 141 -29.67 14.39 -19.77
N GLU A 142 -29.49 14.73 -21.05
CA GLU A 142 -28.48 15.68 -21.51
C GLU A 142 -28.81 17.08 -20.96
N ASP A 143 -28.41 17.34 -19.71
CA ASP A 143 -28.20 18.67 -19.13
C ASP A 143 -27.67 18.46 -17.71
N GLU A 144 -26.35 18.26 -17.61
CA GLU A 144 -25.45 18.47 -16.46
C GLU A 144 -24.21 17.56 -16.60
N LEU A 145 -23.38 17.85 -17.60
CA LEU A 145 -21.97 17.48 -17.61
C LEU A 145 -21.17 18.79 -17.56
N PRO A 146 -20.38 19.06 -16.52
CA PRO A 146 -19.36 20.08 -16.62
C PRO A 146 -18.32 19.57 -17.63
N GLU A 147 -18.19 20.27 -18.76
CA GLU A 147 -17.04 20.11 -19.64
C GLU A 147 -15.76 20.42 -18.86
N ASN A 148 -15.04 19.38 -18.45
CA ASN A 148 -13.60 19.40 -18.22
C ASN A 148 -13.08 17.97 -18.14
N HIS A 149 -12.46 17.51 -19.23
CA HIS A 149 -11.06 17.05 -19.26
C HIS A 149 -10.80 16.32 -20.59
N SER A 150 -9.97 16.94 -21.41
CA SER A 150 -9.41 16.43 -22.65
C SER A 150 -8.52 15.22 -22.38
N ALA A 151 -9.00 14.03 -22.75
CA ALA A 151 -8.17 12.85 -22.91
C ALA A 151 -7.30 13.02 -24.18
N LEU A 152 -6.04 13.43 -23.98
CA LEU A 152 -5.06 13.48 -25.05
C LEU A 152 -4.63 12.06 -25.41
N ARG A 153 -4.88 11.69 -26.68
CA ARG A 153 -4.39 10.49 -27.35
C ARG A 153 -2.87 10.38 -27.22
N THR A 154 -2.36 9.19 -26.91
CA THR A 154 -1.03 8.79 -27.38
C THR A 154 -1.04 7.32 -27.72
N THR A 155 -1.09 7.05 -29.01
CA THR A 155 -0.72 5.79 -29.67
C THR A 155 0.76 5.54 -29.45
N VAL A 156 1.13 4.36 -28.94
CA VAL A 156 2.45 3.77 -29.16
C VAL A 156 2.22 2.31 -29.56
N ASP A 157 2.50 2.04 -30.82
CA ASP A 157 2.75 0.69 -31.35
C ASP A 157 4.04 0.14 -30.72
N ILE A 158 4.00 -1.12 -30.31
CA ILE A 158 5.14 -1.91 -29.88
C ILE A 158 5.19 -3.11 -30.81
N GLU A 159 6.25 -3.23 -31.61
CA GLU A 159 6.73 -4.52 -32.10
C GLU A 159 8.21 -4.68 -31.72
N ASP A 160 8.37 -5.67 -30.83
CA ASP A 160 9.46 -6.52 -30.42
C ASP A 160 10.74 -6.59 -31.28
N ASP A 161 11.88 -6.63 -30.56
CA ASP A 161 12.77 -7.80 -30.56
C ASP A 161 13.68 -7.75 -29.31
N ASP A 162 13.44 -8.65 -28.33
CA ASP A 162 14.52 -9.50 -27.83
C ASP A 162 13.99 -10.72 -27.05
N GLU A 163 14.50 -11.87 -27.47
CA GLU A 163 14.13 -13.22 -27.10
C GLU A 163 14.87 -13.66 -25.83
N GLY A 164 14.15 -14.08 -24.77
CA GLY A 164 14.65 -15.14 -23.88
C GLY A 164 14.76 -14.91 -22.37
N SER A 165 13.64 -14.64 -21.68
CA SER A 165 13.29 -15.38 -20.45
C SER A 165 11.78 -15.29 -20.19
N ILE A 166 11.09 -16.38 -20.49
CA ILE A 166 9.67 -16.46 -20.86
C ILE A 166 8.75 -16.90 -19.69
N PHE A 167 9.14 -16.73 -18.41
CA PHE A 167 8.42 -17.45 -17.33
C PHE A 167 7.68 -16.69 -16.22
N TYR A 168 7.83 -15.38 -16.00
CA TYR A 168 7.02 -14.70 -14.94
C TYR A 168 6.69 -13.21 -15.21
N ALA A 169 6.55 -12.80 -16.47
CA ALA A 169 5.98 -11.49 -16.79
C ALA A 169 4.45 -11.52 -16.64
N ASN A 170 3.92 -10.68 -15.75
CA ASN A 170 2.49 -10.59 -15.44
C ASN A 170 1.74 -10.02 -16.65
N SER A 171 1.18 -10.89 -17.49
CA SER A 171 0.40 -10.59 -18.72
C SER A 171 -0.74 -9.58 -18.50
N THR A 172 -1.09 -9.34 -17.24
CA THR A 172 -2.12 -8.42 -16.77
C THR A 172 -1.70 -6.95 -16.90
N ARG A 173 -0.41 -6.61 -16.76
CA ARG A 173 0.06 -5.21 -16.78
C ARG A 173 0.15 -4.64 -18.20
N LEU A 174 0.48 -5.49 -19.18
CA LEU A 174 0.48 -5.16 -20.61
C LEU A 174 -0.95 -5.03 -21.17
N ALA A 175 -1.88 -5.90 -20.76
CA ALA A 175 -3.26 -5.86 -21.23
C ALA A 175 -4.07 -4.62 -20.75
N VAL A 176 -3.63 -3.97 -19.67
CA VAL A 176 -4.23 -2.72 -19.16
C VAL A 176 -3.92 -1.52 -20.08
N GLN A 177 -2.83 -1.58 -20.84
CA GLN A 177 -2.42 -0.48 -21.76
C GLN A 177 -3.17 -0.51 -23.11
N VAL A 178 -3.84 -1.62 -23.45
CA VAL A 178 -4.40 -1.85 -24.80
C VAL A 178 -5.92 -1.62 -24.87
N ASN A 179 -6.64 -1.58 -23.75
CA ASN A 179 -8.09 -1.49 -23.76
C ASN A 179 -8.59 -0.15 -23.22
N ASP A 180 -8.75 0.79 -24.16
CA ASP A 180 -9.38 2.07 -23.94
C ASP A 180 -10.88 1.87 -23.64
N LYS A 181 -11.32 2.40 -22.48
CA LYS A 181 -12.67 2.94 -22.18
C LYS A 181 -13.71 2.20 -21.33
N LYS A 182 -13.55 0.96 -20.82
CA LYS A 182 -14.56 0.39 -19.89
C LYS A 182 -13.98 -0.50 -18.77
N THR A 183 -14.10 -0.02 -17.52
CA THR A 183 -13.65 -0.71 -16.29
C THR A 183 -14.77 -0.84 -15.28
N VAL A 184 -14.73 -1.89 -14.46
CA VAL A 184 -15.73 -2.17 -13.42
C VAL A 184 -15.16 -1.86 -12.03
N GLY A 185 -15.94 -1.20 -11.18
CA GLY A 185 -15.65 -0.90 -9.78
C GLY A 185 -16.18 -1.96 -8.81
N LEU A 186 -15.77 -1.83 -7.55
CA LEU A 186 -16.07 -2.79 -6.48
C LEU A 186 -17.58 -3.02 -6.28
N GLY A 187 -18.41 -1.96 -6.31
CA GLY A 187 -19.85 -2.07 -6.09
C GLY A 187 -20.57 -2.95 -7.12
N ALA A 188 -20.25 -2.77 -8.41
CA ALA A 188 -20.83 -3.58 -9.49
C ALA A 188 -20.38 -5.05 -9.42
N PHE A 189 -19.11 -5.29 -9.12
CA PHE A 189 -18.58 -6.65 -8.95
C PHE A 189 -19.21 -7.35 -7.72
N ALA A 190 -19.35 -6.64 -6.60
CA ALA A 190 -19.93 -7.17 -5.37
C ALA A 190 -21.42 -7.54 -5.50
N ARG A 191 -22.16 -6.92 -6.43
CA ARG A 191 -23.59 -7.21 -6.66
C ARG A 191 -23.83 -8.31 -7.70
N ILE A 192 -23.09 -8.31 -8.82
CA ILE A 192 -23.34 -9.23 -9.95
C ILE A 192 -22.53 -10.53 -9.87
N ALA A 193 -21.30 -10.50 -9.33
CA ALA A 193 -20.44 -11.68 -9.33
C ALA A 193 -20.92 -12.78 -8.35
N PRO A 194 -21.42 -12.48 -7.13
CA PRO A 194 -21.91 -13.49 -6.19
C PRO A 194 -23.18 -14.23 -6.66
N SER A 195 -23.88 -13.70 -7.67
CA SER A 195 -25.01 -14.37 -8.34
C SER A 195 -24.57 -15.65 -9.05
N CYS A 196 -23.26 -15.88 -9.22
CA CYS A 196 -22.68 -17.18 -9.47
C CYS A 196 -21.75 -17.56 -8.30
N PRO A 197 -22.16 -18.50 -7.43
CA PRO A 197 -21.40 -18.85 -6.24
C PRO A 197 -20.15 -19.64 -6.60
N ILE A 198 -19.94 -20.04 -7.86
CA ILE A 198 -18.65 -20.57 -8.27
C ILE A 198 -17.63 -19.43 -8.43
N ILE A 199 -18.07 -18.29 -8.96
CA ILE A 199 -17.23 -17.14 -9.33
C ILE A 199 -16.85 -16.29 -8.12
N ALA A 200 -17.80 -15.96 -7.24
CA ALA A 200 -17.56 -15.16 -6.04
C ALA A 200 -18.50 -15.57 -4.88
N ASP A 201 -18.07 -15.32 -3.64
CA ASP A 201 -18.91 -15.48 -2.44
C ASP A 201 -19.07 -14.14 -1.77
N LEU A 202 -20.29 -13.84 -1.31
CA LEU A 202 -20.69 -12.58 -0.72
C LEU A 202 -19.77 -12.13 0.43
N VAL A 203 -19.27 -13.06 1.25
CA VAL A 203 -18.40 -12.73 2.40
C VAL A 203 -16.98 -12.37 1.93
N THR A 204 -16.49 -13.02 0.87
CA THR A 204 -15.10 -12.85 0.38
C THR A 204 -14.97 -11.87 -0.79
N VAL A 205 -16.09 -11.36 -1.34
CA VAL A 205 -16.11 -10.67 -2.63
C VAL A 205 -15.23 -9.41 -2.68
N HIS A 206 -15.17 -8.66 -1.58
CA HIS A 206 -14.32 -7.46 -1.45
C HIS A 206 -12.83 -7.84 -1.54
N ASN A 207 -12.41 -8.83 -0.74
CA ASN A 207 -11.03 -9.34 -0.75
C ASN A 207 -10.66 -9.99 -2.10
N LEU A 208 -11.61 -10.64 -2.76
CA LEU A 208 -11.41 -11.21 -4.10
C LEU A 208 -11.22 -10.09 -5.14
N PHE A 209 -12.02 -9.03 -5.09
CA PHE A 209 -11.88 -7.87 -5.97
C PHE A 209 -10.53 -7.19 -5.77
N ASP A 210 -10.11 -6.98 -4.53
CA ASP A 210 -8.79 -6.41 -4.22
C ASP A 210 -7.68 -7.29 -4.80
N ALA A 211 -7.76 -8.62 -4.61
CA ALA A 211 -6.77 -9.54 -5.16
C ALA A 211 -6.70 -9.50 -6.70
N LEU A 212 -7.82 -9.30 -7.39
CA LEU A 212 -7.88 -9.17 -8.84
C LEU A 212 -7.39 -7.80 -9.33
N THR A 213 -7.59 -6.74 -8.54
CA THR A 213 -7.33 -5.34 -8.96
C THR A 213 -6.09 -4.70 -8.35
N CYS A 214 -5.33 -5.43 -7.52
CA CYS A 214 -4.04 -4.99 -6.96
C CYS A 214 -3.07 -4.42 -8.00
N SER A 215 -3.09 -4.93 -9.24
CA SER A 215 -2.24 -4.45 -10.34
C SER A 215 -2.86 -3.35 -11.21
N SER A 216 -4.14 -3.03 -11.03
CA SER A 216 -4.93 -2.14 -11.90
C SER A 216 -5.58 -0.97 -11.15
N GLY A 217 -5.03 -0.58 -9.99
CA GLY A 217 -5.43 0.64 -9.28
C GLY A 217 -6.86 0.63 -8.75
N GLY A 218 -7.40 -0.54 -8.37
CA GLY A 218 -8.76 -0.65 -7.79
C GLY A 218 -9.91 -0.67 -8.80
N ARG A 219 -9.60 -0.85 -10.09
CA ARG A 219 -10.59 -1.03 -11.18
C ARG A 219 -10.37 -2.37 -11.87
N LEU A 220 -11.45 -3.09 -12.19
CA LEU A 220 -11.42 -4.40 -12.83
C LEU A 220 -11.57 -4.29 -14.36
N HIS A 221 -10.59 -4.83 -15.09
CA HIS A 221 -10.63 -4.91 -16.55
C HIS A 221 -11.14 -6.27 -17.02
N PHE A 222 -11.78 -6.30 -18.21
CA PHE A 222 -12.31 -7.53 -18.80
C PHE A 222 -11.25 -8.62 -18.94
N PHE A 223 -10.02 -8.26 -19.33
CA PHE A 223 -8.93 -9.23 -19.51
C PHE A 223 -8.57 -9.93 -18.18
N VAL A 224 -8.52 -9.18 -17.08
CA VAL A 224 -8.25 -9.73 -15.75
C VAL A 224 -9.38 -10.67 -15.34
N PHE A 225 -10.62 -10.25 -15.55
CA PHE A 225 -11.81 -11.05 -15.26
C PHE A 225 -11.86 -12.34 -16.10
N ASP A 226 -11.66 -12.25 -17.42
CA ASP A 226 -11.63 -13.39 -18.34
C ASP A 226 -10.50 -14.37 -18.00
N LYS A 227 -9.31 -13.87 -17.65
CA LYS A 227 -8.17 -14.70 -17.20
C LYS A 227 -8.46 -15.43 -15.89
N TYR A 228 -9.11 -14.76 -14.94
CA TYR A 228 -9.55 -15.38 -13.68
C TYR A 228 -10.54 -16.52 -13.93
N ILE A 229 -11.63 -16.28 -14.68
CA ILE A 229 -12.64 -17.31 -14.95
C ILE A 229 -12.06 -18.50 -15.73
N LYS A 230 -11.20 -18.26 -16.72
CA LYS A 230 -10.51 -19.34 -17.46
C LYS A 230 -9.64 -20.21 -16.56
N SER A 231 -8.93 -19.58 -15.62
CA SER A 231 -8.10 -20.30 -14.66
C SER A 231 -8.97 -21.08 -13.66
N LEU A 232 -10.11 -20.51 -13.27
CA LEU A 232 -11.10 -21.20 -12.45
C LEU A 232 -11.62 -22.48 -13.13
N ASP A 233 -12.08 -22.39 -14.38
CA ASP A 233 -12.50 -23.57 -15.18
C ASP A 233 -11.39 -24.64 -15.26
N LYS A 234 -10.13 -24.22 -15.48
CA LYS A 234 -8.98 -25.12 -15.52
C LYS A 234 -8.76 -25.86 -14.18
N VAL A 235 -8.80 -25.15 -13.06
CA VAL A 235 -8.68 -25.75 -11.71
C VAL A 235 -9.82 -26.74 -11.47
N PHE A 236 -11.06 -26.36 -11.80
CA PHE A 236 -12.22 -27.24 -11.66
C PHE A 236 -12.08 -28.54 -12.46
N ARG A 237 -11.69 -28.44 -13.74
CA ARG A 237 -11.46 -29.61 -14.60
C ARG A 237 -10.32 -30.49 -14.10
N SER A 238 -9.26 -29.89 -13.55
CA SER A 238 -8.15 -30.64 -12.95
C SER A 238 -8.61 -31.47 -11.76
N VAL A 239 -9.33 -30.86 -10.81
CA VAL A 239 -9.86 -31.56 -9.63
C VAL A 239 -10.85 -32.65 -10.04
N LYS A 240 -11.74 -32.38 -11.01
CA LYS A 240 -12.67 -33.36 -11.57
C LYS A 240 -11.95 -34.53 -12.26
N GLY A 241 -10.91 -34.25 -13.04
CA GLY A 241 -10.10 -35.27 -13.71
C GLY A 241 -9.38 -36.19 -12.73
N ILE A 242 -8.96 -35.67 -11.57
CA ILE A 242 -8.37 -36.47 -10.48
C ILE A 242 -9.42 -37.40 -9.85
N LEU A 243 -10.64 -36.91 -9.61
CA LEU A 243 -11.75 -37.71 -9.08
C LEU A 243 -12.19 -38.85 -10.01
N GLN A 244 -12.01 -38.69 -11.33
CA GLN A 244 -12.41 -39.66 -12.36
C GLN A 244 -11.26 -40.58 -12.82
N SER A 245 -10.02 -40.34 -12.37
CA SER A 245 -8.83 -41.09 -12.77
C SER A 245 -8.69 -42.43 -12.02
N PRO A 246 -8.08 -43.48 -12.62
CA PRO A 246 -7.72 -44.72 -11.92
C PRO A 246 -6.74 -44.52 -10.74
N LEU A 247 -6.23 -43.31 -10.51
CA LEU A 247 -5.57 -42.94 -9.25
C LEU A 247 -6.54 -42.90 -8.06
N ALA A 248 -7.81 -42.56 -8.25
CA ALA A 248 -8.82 -42.51 -7.19
C ALA A 248 -9.05 -43.88 -6.53
N SER A 249 -8.94 -44.98 -7.30
CA SER A 249 -9.06 -46.35 -6.76
C SER A 249 -7.86 -46.77 -5.90
N SER A 250 -6.71 -46.09 -6.00
CA SER A 250 -5.54 -46.33 -5.15
C SER A 250 -5.63 -45.71 -3.75
N PHE A 251 -6.56 -44.78 -3.55
CA PHE A 251 -6.68 -43.99 -2.30
C PHE A 251 -7.72 -44.53 -1.30
N HIS A 252 -8.51 -45.56 -1.64
CA HIS A 252 -9.60 -46.09 -0.82
C HIS A 252 -10.51 -44.99 -0.22
N LEU A 253 -10.82 -43.95 -1.02
CA LEU A 253 -11.66 -42.84 -0.56
C LEU A 253 -13.10 -43.30 -0.28
N ASP A 254 -13.68 -42.78 0.80
CA ASP A 254 -15.06 -43.09 1.16
C ASP A 254 -16.06 -42.49 0.16
N ALA A 255 -17.24 -43.09 0.02
CA ALA A 255 -18.28 -42.61 -0.89
C ALA A 255 -18.73 -41.18 -0.52
N GLY A 256 -18.41 -40.19 -1.38
CA GLY A 256 -18.69 -38.76 -1.16
C GLY A 256 -17.49 -37.94 -0.67
N GLU A 257 -16.31 -38.56 -0.55
CA GLU A 257 -15.06 -37.88 -0.22
C GLU A 257 -14.44 -37.21 -1.46
N CYS A 258 -14.08 -35.93 -1.34
CA CYS A 258 -13.56 -35.13 -2.44
C CYS A 258 -12.14 -34.62 -2.13
N ILE A 259 -11.24 -34.71 -3.11
CA ILE A 259 -9.87 -34.17 -3.02
C ILE A 259 -9.92 -32.65 -3.22
N LEU A 260 -9.35 -31.91 -2.27
CA LEU A 260 -9.36 -30.45 -2.23
C LEU A 260 -8.03 -29.84 -2.68
N ALA A 261 -6.92 -30.46 -2.27
CA ALA A 261 -5.58 -30.03 -2.61
C ALA A 261 -4.60 -31.21 -2.57
N MET A 262 -3.63 -31.20 -3.49
CA MET A 262 -2.52 -32.16 -3.51
C MET A 262 -1.21 -31.41 -3.71
N ASP A 263 -0.16 -31.86 -3.02
CA ASP A 263 1.18 -31.27 -3.15
C ASP A 263 2.25 -32.34 -2.96
N GLY A 264 3.40 -32.17 -3.61
CA GLY A 264 4.44 -33.22 -3.73
C GLY A 264 4.26 -34.18 -4.92
N ASP A 265 3.63 -33.71 -6.01
CA ASP A 265 3.41 -34.50 -7.23
C ASP A 265 4.67 -34.64 -8.10
N ARG A 266 5.59 -33.66 -8.01
CA ARG A 266 6.86 -33.67 -8.75
C ARG A 266 7.97 -34.29 -7.89
N PRO A 267 8.80 -35.21 -8.44
CA PRO A 267 9.86 -35.89 -7.67
C PRO A 267 10.93 -34.96 -7.08
N ILE A 268 11.03 -33.73 -7.58
CA ILE A 268 11.99 -32.70 -7.14
C ILE A 268 11.47 -31.96 -5.88
N HIS A 269 10.19 -32.11 -5.52
CA HIS A 269 9.51 -31.28 -4.53
C HIS A 269 8.66 -32.06 -3.50
N PRO A 270 9.19 -33.08 -2.79
CA PRO A 270 8.42 -33.89 -1.86
C PRO A 270 8.08 -33.17 -0.54
N VAL A 271 7.00 -33.61 0.12
CA VAL A 271 6.69 -33.26 1.51
C VAL A 271 7.28 -34.34 2.43
N PHE A 272 7.93 -33.96 3.52
CA PHE A 272 8.52 -34.92 4.46
C PHE A 272 7.62 -35.15 5.68
N GLN A 273 7.24 -36.41 5.94
CA GLN A 273 6.55 -36.80 7.17
C GLN A 273 7.57 -37.31 8.19
N HIS A 274 7.62 -36.66 9.36
CA HIS A 274 8.48 -37.05 10.47
C HIS A 274 7.70 -37.83 11.51
N ILE A 275 8.25 -38.99 11.89
CA ILE A 275 7.78 -39.85 12.97
C ILE A 275 9.00 -40.16 13.84
N GLY A 276 9.03 -39.61 15.06
CA GLY A 276 10.22 -39.63 15.91
C GLY A 276 11.43 -38.99 15.21
N ILE A 277 12.51 -39.76 15.06
CA ILE A 277 13.77 -39.33 14.41
C ILE A 277 13.86 -39.68 12.92
N SER A 278 12.81 -40.26 12.33
CA SER A 278 12.79 -40.69 10.93
C SER A 278 11.93 -39.75 10.08
N ALA A 279 12.38 -39.44 8.87
CA ALA A 279 11.64 -38.64 7.89
C ALA A 279 11.32 -39.46 6.62
N TRP A 280 10.10 -39.35 6.11
CA TRP A 280 9.59 -40.06 4.93
C TRP A 280 9.21 -39.06 3.83
N PRO A 281 9.81 -39.08 2.63
CA PRO A 281 9.38 -38.25 1.51
C PRO A 281 8.09 -38.79 0.88
N GLY A 282 7.16 -37.89 0.57
CA GLY A 282 5.87 -38.28 0.03
C GLY A 282 5.04 -37.13 -0.54
N ARG A 283 3.82 -37.49 -0.94
CA ARG A 283 2.77 -36.58 -1.39
C ARG A 283 1.75 -36.38 -0.27
N LEU A 284 1.33 -35.13 -0.08
CA LEU A 284 0.28 -34.75 0.87
C LEU A 284 -1.03 -34.44 0.13
N ILE A 285 -2.14 -34.99 0.62
CA ILE A 285 -3.46 -34.91 -0.02
C ILE A 285 -4.48 -34.49 1.03
N LEU A 286 -5.15 -33.36 0.82
CA LEU A 286 -6.29 -32.94 1.64
C LEU A 286 -7.59 -33.34 0.98
N THR A 287 -8.48 -33.98 1.73
CA THR A 287 -9.86 -34.24 1.32
C THR A 287 -10.85 -33.50 2.21
N THR A 288 -12.14 -33.62 1.90
CA THR A 288 -13.24 -33.13 2.75
C THR A 288 -13.32 -33.81 4.12
N HIS A 289 -12.70 -34.98 4.30
CA HIS A 289 -12.80 -35.78 5.51
C HIS A 289 -11.47 -35.88 6.27
N ALA A 290 -10.36 -36.06 5.55
CA ALA A 290 -9.08 -36.39 6.15
C ALA A 290 -7.89 -35.79 5.38
N LEU A 291 -6.72 -35.87 6.03
CA LEU A 291 -5.43 -35.54 5.43
C LEU A 291 -4.67 -36.84 5.22
N TYR A 292 -4.37 -37.19 3.98
CA TYR A 292 -3.64 -38.40 3.62
C TYR A 292 -2.20 -38.05 3.25
N PHE A 293 -1.28 -38.92 3.65
CA PHE A 293 0.12 -38.86 3.25
C PHE A 293 0.51 -40.16 2.56
N GLN A 294 1.08 -40.05 1.37
CA GLN A 294 1.54 -41.19 0.59
C GLN A 294 3.05 -41.11 0.38
N SER A 295 3.79 -42.08 0.92
CA SER A 295 5.25 -42.15 0.70
C SER A 295 5.56 -42.48 -0.77
N ILE A 296 6.54 -41.78 -1.36
CA ILE A 296 7.05 -42.11 -2.69
C ILE A 296 8.05 -43.27 -2.54
N LYS A 297 7.76 -44.45 -3.11
CA LYS A 297 8.68 -45.60 -3.08
C LYS A 297 9.86 -45.36 -4.02
N VAL A 298 11.01 -44.94 -3.50
CA VAL A 298 12.29 -45.00 -4.20
C VAL A 298 13.18 -46.00 -3.47
N GLY A 299 13.36 -47.21 -4.03
CA GLY A 299 14.41 -48.17 -3.65
C GLY A 299 14.35 -48.76 -2.23
N TYR A 300 14.94 -49.95 -2.06
CA TYR A 300 15.18 -50.56 -0.74
C TYR A 300 16.24 -49.74 0.02
N GLY A 301 15.87 -49.10 1.13
CA GLY A 301 16.77 -48.27 1.95
C GLY A 301 17.02 -46.89 1.31
N ASP A 302 16.67 -45.77 1.91
CA ASP A 302 17.27 -45.33 3.16
C ASP A 302 16.29 -44.53 4.02
N LYS A 303 16.18 -44.94 5.29
CA LYS A 303 15.71 -44.06 6.35
C LYS A 303 16.70 -42.91 6.45
N ILE A 304 16.27 -41.68 6.25
CA ILE A 304 17.12 -40.52 6.57
C ILE A 304 17.07 -40.36 8.10
N VAL A 305 18.07 -40.91 8.80
CA VAL A 305 18.28 -40.68 10.23
C VAL A 305 18.90 -39.31 10.40
N ILE A 306 18.13 -38.34 10.87
CA ILE A 306 18.59 -36.96 11.04
C ILE A 306 19.37 -36.86 12.37
N LYS A 307 20.59 -36.30 12.34
CA LYS A 307 21.41 -36.03 13.53
C LYS A 307 20.64 -35.13 14.52
N ARG A 308 20.71 -35.47 15.81
CA ARG A 308 20.06 -34.74 16.93
C ARG A 308 20.37 -33.24 16.99
N ASP A 309 21.47 -32.80 16.37
CA ASP A 309 21.92 -31.41 16.33
C ASP A 309 20.97 -30.48 15.53
N PHE A 310 19.98 -31.05 14.85
CA PHE A 310 18.98 -30.33 14.06
C PHE A 310 17.56 -30.36 14.68
N THR A 311 17.36 -30.95 15.86
CA THR A 311 16.02 -31.08 16.47
C THR A 311 15.87 -30.23 17.73
N GLY A 312 14.93 -29.28 17.73
CA GLY A 312 14.50 -28.55 18.94
C GLY A 312 13.44 -29.35 19.70
N PRO A 313 13.59 -29.49 21.03
CA PRO A 313 12.92 -28.58 21.96
C PRO A 313 13.94 -27.82 22.81
N LEU A 314 13.85 -26.48 22.77
CA LEU A 314 14.72 -25.47 23.42
C LEU A 314 16.05 -25.08 22.70
N GLY A 315 16.11 -25.15 21.37
CA GLY A 315 17.20 -24.55 20.55
C GLY A 315 16.93 -24.71 19.04
N VAL A 316 16.23 -23.75 18.43
CA VAL A 316 15.44 -23.95 17.19
C VAL A 316 16.17 -23.53 15.89
N ARG A 317 16.11 -24.37 14.84
CA ARG A 317 15.63 -23.99 13.48
C ARG A 317 15.32 -25.24 12.63
N LEU A 318 14.25 -25.97 12.99
CA LEU A 318 13.64 -26.95 12.09
C LEU A 318 12.10 -26.94 12.07
N PHE A 319 11.42 -25.89 12.56
CA PHE A 319 9.96 -25.84 12.50
C PHE A 319 9.36 -24.51 11.99
N ASP A 320 10.13 -23.65 11.33
CA ASP A 320 9.53 -22.54 10.58
C ASP A 320 8.86 -23.01 9.28
N LYS A 321 9.10 -24.26 8.87
CA LYS A 321 8.60 -24.83 7.61
C LYS A 321 7.68 -26.04 7.77
N ALA A 322 7.32 -26.44 8.98
CA ALA A 322 6.57 -27.69 9.21
C ALA A 322 5.24 -27.50 9.98
N VAL A 323 4.26 -28.39 9.73
CA VAL A 323 2.96 -28.47 10.42
C VAL A 323 2.94 -29.70 11.33
N MET A 324 2.60 -29.50 12.60
CA MET A 324 2.38 -30.59 13.57
C MET A 324 0.91 -31.02 13.59
N TYR A 325 0.67 -32.33 13.50
CA TYR A 325 -0.64 -32.94 13.68
C TYR A 325 -0.63 -33.86 14.92
N LYS A 326 -1.63 -33.69 15.79
CA LYS A 326 -1.83 -34.53 16.97
C LYS A 326 -3.30 -34.97 17.04
N SER A 327 -3.50 -36.29 17.16
CA SER A 327 -4.80 -36.92 17.35
C SER A 327 -4.87 -37.55 18.73
N SER A 328 -6.08 -37.75 19.28
CA SER A 328 -6.29 -38.53 20.51
C SER A 328 -5.91 -40.01 20.34
N THR A 329 -5.91 -40.50 19.10
CA THR A 329 -5.55 -41.88 18.74
C THR A 329 -4.05 -42.09 18.54
N LEU A 330 -3.25 -41.01 18.43
CA LEU A 330 -1.81 -41.10 18.22
C LEU A 330 -1.09 -40.78 19.54
N THR A 331 -0.20 -41.68 19.96
CA THR A 331 0.63 -41.49 21.17
C THR A 331 1.65 -40.36 20.99
N GLU A 332 2.22 -40.22 19.79
CA GLU A 332 3.18 -39.18 19.42
C GLU A 332 2.64 -38.28 18.28
N PRO A 333 2.96 -36.97 18.29
CA PRO A 333 2.59 -36.08 17.20
C PRO A 333 3.40 -36.35 15.93
N ILE A 334 2.76 -36.18 14.77
CA ILE A 334 3.37 -36.30 13.45
C ILE A 334 3.70 -34.89 12.94
N TYR A 335 4.85 -34.71 12.30
CA TYR A 335 5.24 -33.43 11.69
C TYR A 335 5.38 -33.55 10.17
N PHE A 336 4.84 -32.58 9.43
CA PHE A 336 4.98 -32.51 7.97
C PHE A 336 5.84 -31.29 7.60
N ASP A 337 7.00 -31.51 6.98
CA ASP A 337 7.96 -30.46 6.59
C ASP A 337 7.92 -30.15 5.08
N PHE A 338 8.09 -28.87 4.75
CA PHE A 338 7.97 -28.29 3.41
C PHE A 338 9.30 -27.60 3.01
N PRO A 339 10.24 -28.31 2.37
CA PRO A 339 11.67 -27.94 2.28
C PRO A 339 12.02 -26.71 1.41
N GLU A 340 11.19 -26.31 0.45
CA GLU A 340 11.49 -25.22 -0.52
C GLU A 340 11.69 -23.81 0.09
N LEU A 341 12.25 -22.89 -0.71
CA LEU A 341 12.40 -21.45 -0.39
C LEU A 341 11.06 -20.72 -0.17
N GLY A 342 9.93 -21.32 -0.58
CA GLY A 342 8.57 -20.87 -0.25
C GLY A 342 7.93 -21.54 0.99
N GLY A 343 8.70 -22.31 1.78
CA GLY A 343 8.24 -23.18 2.87
C GLY A 343 7.24 -22.57 3.87
N PRO A 344 7.44 -21.34 4.38
CA PRO A 344 6.49 -20.71 5.31
C PRO A 344 5.10 -20.47 4.70
N SER A 345 5.03 -20.01 3.44
CA SER A 345 3.77 -19.72 2.75
C SER A 345 3.01 -21.01 2.39
N ARG A 346 3.72 -22.09 2.03
CA ARG A 346 3.12 -23.40 1.78
C ARG A 346 2.55 -24.01 3.06
N ARG A 347 3.33 -24.00 4.15
CA ARG A 347 2.90 -24.45 5.48
C ARG A 347 1.63 -23.71 5.94
N ASP A 348 1.66 -22.39 5.87
CA ASP A 348 0.55 -21.55 6.31
C ASP A 348 -0.71 -21.77 5.48
N TYR A 349 -0.54 -22.00 4.16
CA TYR A 349 -1.63 -22.37 3.27
C TYR A 349 -2.32 -23.66 3.72
N TRP A 350 -1.56 -24.75 3.86
CA TRP A 350 -2.06 -26.05 4.30
C TRP A 350 -2.75 -25.97 5.67
N LEU A 351 -2.20 -25.20 6.61
CA LEU A 351 -2.83 -24.99 7.91
C LEU A 351 -4.17 -24.26 7.83
N ALA A 352 -4.30 -23.25 6.95
CA ALA A 352 -5.55 -22.51 6.86
C ALA A 352 -6.66 -23.32 6.16
N ILE A 353 -6.36 -23.99 5.04
CA ILE A 353 -7.35 -24.79 4.32
C ILE A 353 -7.84 -25.98 5.16
N ALA A 354 -6.97 -26.61 5.96
CA ALA A 354 -7.37 -27.69 6.86
C ALA A 354 -8.31 -27.22 7.98
N ARG A 355 -8.10 -25.98 8.48
CA ARG A 355 -8.96 -25.36 9.50
C ARG A 355 -10.30 -24.89 8.91
N GLU A 356 -10.28 -24.34 7.70
CA GLU A 356 -11.46 -23.86 6.98
C GLU A 356 -12.55 -24.95 6.87
N VAL A 357 -12.15 -26.16 6.50
CA VAL A 357 -13.08 -27.29 6.25
C VAL A 357 -13.75 -27.79 7.54
N ASN A 358 -13.01 -27.88 8.66
CA ASN A 358 -13.47 -28.61 9.84
C ASN A 358 -13.93 -27.73 11.01
N LYS A 359 -13.42 -26.50 11.12
CA LYS A 359 -13.60 -25.71 12.35
C LYS A 359 -15.02 -25.18 12.54
N PHE A 360 -15.63 -24.66 11.48
CA PHE A 360 -16.99 -24.11 11.53
C PHE A 360 -18.04 -25.20 11.80
N ILE A 361 -17.95 -26.33 11.09
CA ILE A 361 -18.83 -27.48 11.23
C ILE A 361 -18.82 -28.02 12.66
N ARG A 362 -17.63 -28.14 13.28
CA ARG A 362 -17.49 -28.56 14.68
C ARG A 362 -18.00 -27.52 15.67
N LYS A 363 -17.83 -26.23 15.39
CA LYS A 363 -18.26 -25.13 16.29
C LYS A 363 -19.79 -25.06 16.43
N PHE A 364 -20.53 -25.35 15.35
CA PHE A 364 -21.99 -25.26 15.30
C PHE A 364 -22.70 -26.63 15.23
N ASN A 365 -21.95 -27.73 15.32
CA ASN A 365 -22.45 -29.10 15.26
C ASN A 365 -23.42 -29.36 14.09
N LEU A 366 -23.00 -28.99 12.87
CA LEU A 366 -23.84 -29.07 11.67
C LEU A 366 -23.97 -30.52 11.17
N GLU A 367 -25.18 -30.91 10.77
CA GLU A 367 -25.50 -32.26 10.29
C GLU A 367 -26.09 -32.23 8.85
N ASN A 368 -25.95 -33.36 8.13
CA ASN A 368 -26.56 -33.62 6.82
C ASN A 368 -26.40 -32.48 5.78
N VAL A 369 -27.50 -31.84 5.36
CA VAL A 369 -27.53 -30.81 4.31
C VAL A 369 -26.78 -29.54 4.73
N GLN A 370 -26.86 -29.15 6.01
CA GLN A 370 -26.14 -27.99 6.53
C GLN A 370 -24.62 -28.21 6.47
N ARG A 371 -24.19 -29.44 6.79
CA ARG A 371 -22.79 -29.85 6.66
C ARG A 371 -22.35 -29.82 5.19
N ALA A 372 -23.17 -30.34 4.28
CA ALA A 372 -22.86 -30.36 2.85
C ALA A 372 -22.77 -28.95 2.24
N GLU A 373 -23.63 -28.01 2.64
CA GLU A 373 -23.57 -26.62 2.19
C GLU A 373 -22.35 -25.88 2.77
N ALA A 374 -22.04 -26.05 4.06
CA ALA A 374 -20.85 -25.47 4.67
C ALA A 374 -19.55 -25.99 4.03
N LEU A 375 -19.50 -27.30 3.73
CA LEU A 375 -18.41 -27.91 2.97
C LEU A 375 -18.32 -27.33 1.55
N SER A 376 -19.46 -27.18 0.87
CA SER A 376 -19.50 -26.62 -0.49
C SER A 376 -18.93 -25.20 -0.53
N LYS A 377 -19.26 -24.34 0.44
CA LYS A 377 -18.66 -23.00 0.55
C LYS A 377 -17.15 -23.04 0.78
N ALA A 378 -16.67 -23.91 1.67
CA ALA A 378 -15.24 -24.07 1.93
C ALA A 378 -14.50 -24.53 0.66
N ILE A 379 -15.06 -25.49 -0.08
CA ILE A 379 -14.50 -26.01 -1.33
C ILE A 379 -14.39 -24.90 -2.37
N LEU A 380 -15.47 -24.15 -2.61
CA LEU A 380 -15.47 -23.06 -3.58
C LEU A 380 -14.44 -21.97 -3.22
N GLY A 381 -14.29 -21.63 -1.93
CA GLY A 381 -13.24 -20.71 -1.47
C GLY A 381 -11.81 -21.18 -1.80
N ILE A 382 -11.53 -22.47 -1.58
CA ILE A 382 -10.21 -23.08 -1.89
C ILE A 382 -9.94 -23.08 -3.40
N LEU A 383 -10.97 -23.40 -4.21
CA LEU A 383 -10.84 -23.44 -5.67
C LEU A 383 -10.61 -22.05 -6.26
N ARG A 384 -11.33 -21.02 -5.79
CA ARG A 384 -11.10 -19.63 -6.22
C ARG A 384 -9.70 -19.13 -5.85
N TYR A 385 -9.23 -19.44 -4.64
CA TYR A 385 -7.85 -19.12 -4.25
C TYR A 385 -6.84 -19.79 -5.20
N SER A 386 -7.03 -21.07 -5.49
CA SER A 386 -6.16 -21.83 -6.40
C SER A 386 -6.16 -21.23 -7.81
N ALA A 387 -7.33 -20.77 -8.29
CA ALA A 387 -7.47 -20.10 -9.57
C ALA A 387 -6.75 -18.74 -9.61
N VAL A 388 -6.84 -17.92 -8.57
CA VAL A 388 -6.10 -16.65 -8.48
C VAL A 388 -4.59 -16.89 -8.45
N LYS A 389 -4.14 -17.86 -7.64
CA LYS A 389 -2.73 -18.27 -7.55
C LYS A 389 -2.20 -18.77 -8.89
N GLU A 390 -2.97 -19.56 -9.62
CA GLU A 390 -2.60 -20.08 -10.95
C GLU A 390 -2.61 -18.97 -12.01
N ALA A 391 -3.64 -18.13 -12.04
CA ALA A 391 -3.82 -17.08 -13.05
C ALA A 391 -2.73 -16.00 -13.01
N PHE A 392 -2.36 -15.58 -11.79
CA PHE A 392 -1.52 -14.39 -11.61
C PHE A 392 -0.16 -14.70 -11.02
N HIS A 393 0.09 -15.93 -10.58
CA HIS A 393 1.32 -16.32 -9.88
C HIS A 393 1.65 -15.44 -8.65
N ILE A 394 0.66 -14.70 -8.16
CA ILE A 394 0.73 -13.92 -6.94
C ILE A 394 0.28 -14.86 -5.82
N SER A 395 1.10 -15.02 -4.78
CA SER A 395 0.61 -15.49 -3.49
C SER A 395 0.05 -14.25 -2.79
N PRO A 396 -1.28 -14.09 -2.66
CA PRO A 396 -1.82 -12.98 -1.89
C PRO A 396 -1.20 -13.07 -0.49
N SER A 397 -0.57 -11.99 -0.02
CA SER A 397 -0.03 -11.87 1.33
C SER A 397 -1.07 -12.21 2.42
N HIS A 398 -2.34 -12.22 2.05
CA HIS A 398 -3.49 -12.50 2.89
C HIS A 398 -4.42 -13.60 2.38
N PHE A 399 -3.95 -14.72 1.82
CA PHE A 399 -4.83 -15.84 1.36
C PHE A 399 -5.88 -16.32 2.39
N LYS A 400 -5.66 -16.08 3.69
CA LYS A 400 -6.63 -16.35 4.76
C LYS A 400 -7.91 -15.50 4.65
N THR A 401 -7.89 -14.40 3.88
CA THR A 401 -9.04 -13.49 3.65
C THR A 401 -9.87 -13.87 2.43
N THR A 402 -9.37 -14.76 1.56
CA THR A 402 -10.16 -15.36 0.47
C THR A 402 -10.91 -16.63 0.89
N LEU A 403 -10.76 -17.05 2.15
CA LEU A 403 -11.44 -18.19 2.77
C LEU A 403 -12.57 -17.68 3.68
N THR A 404 -13.80 -18.11 3.43
CA THR A 404 -15.04 -17.57 4.04
C THR A 404 -15.04 -17.62 5.57
N PHE A 405 -14.77 -18.78 6.18
CA PHE A 405 -14.85 -18.95 7.62
C PHE A 405 -13.62 -18.37 8.34
N SER A 406 -12.44 -18.54 7.76
CA SER A 406 -11.20 -17.91 8.24
C SER A 406 -11.28 -16.37 8.22
N LEU A 407 -11.90 -15.78 7.20
CA LEU A 407 -12.16 -14.34 7.14
C LEU A 407 -13.17 -13.95 8.24
N ALA A 408 -14.31 -14.63 8.31
CA ALA A 408 -15.36 -14.33 9.29
C ALA A 408 -14.86 -14.44 10.74
N GLU A 409 -13.93 -15.33 11.07
CA GLU A 409 -13.34 -15.39 12.42
C GLU A 409 -12.45 -14.19 12.76
N LYS A 410 -11.76 -13.65 11.75
CA LYS A 410 -10.82 -12.53 11.89
C LYS A 410 -11.52 -11.18 11.85
N LEU A 411 -12.65 -11.10 11.17
CA LEU A 411 -13.45 -9.90 11.08
C LEU A 411 -13.94 -9.48 12.48
N PRO A 412 -13.94 -8.17 12.77
CA PRO A 412 -14.45 -7.68 14.03
C PRO A 412 -15.99 -7.80 14.07
N LYS A 413 -16.57 -8.21 15.21
CA LYS A 413 -17.95 -8.73 15.25
C LYS A 413 -18.22 -9.93 14.33
N GLY A 414 -17.18 -10.61 13.86
CA GLY A 414 -17.30 -11.78 13.00
C GLY A 414 -18.14 -12.95 13.56
N ASP A 415 -18.34 -13.01 14.89
CA ASP A 415 -19.29 -13.95 15.50
C ASP A 415 -20.75 -13.68 15.06
N MET A 416 -21.11 -12.43 14.71
CA MET A 416 -22.41 -12.08 14.11
C MET A 416 -22.50 -12.54 12.66
N VAL A 417 -21.42 -12.43 11.88
CA VAL A 417 -21.36 -12.95 10.50
C VAL A 417 -21.47 -14.48 10.50
N LEU A 418 -20.73 -15.16 11.39
CA LEU A 418 -20.83 -16.62 11.56
C LEU A 418 -22.21 -17.06 12.04
N LYS A 419 -22.85 -16.27 12.91
CA LYS A 419 -24.22 -16.54 13.37
C LYS A 419 -25.25 -16.29 12.26
N ALA A 420 -25.13 -15.22 11.47
CA ALA A 420 -25.99 -14.95 10.32
C ALA A 420 -25.84 -16.05 9.25
N LEU A 421 -24.62 -16.54 9.00
CA LEU A 421 -24.39 -17.71 8.14
C LEU A 421 -25.11 -18.96 8.67
N TYR A 422 -25.00 -19.22 9.97
CA TYR A 422 -25.70 -20.34 10.62
C TYR A 422 -27.24 -20.18 10.54
N ASP A 423 -27.77 -19.00 10.87
CA ASP A 423 -29.20 -18.70 10.86
C ASP A 423 -29.76 -18.80 9.42
N ASN A 424 -28.99 -18.39 8.41
CA ASN A 424 -29.35 -18.57 6.99
C ASN A 424 -29.39 -20.05 6.59
N TYR A 425 -28.45 -20.88 7.07
CA TYR A 425 -28.49 -22.33 6.85
C TYR A 425 -29.67 -23.01 7.56
N PHE A 426 -30.09 -22.47 8.70
CA PHE A 426 -31.22 -22.98 9.47
C PHE A 426 -32.56 -22.62 8.80
N GLN A 427 -32.73 -21.37 8.35
CA GLN A 427 -33.91 -20.91 7.63
C GLN A 427 -34.13 -21.67 6.31
N LEU A 428 -33.06 -21.99 5.57
CA LEU A 428 -33.13 -22.79 4.34
C LEU A 428 -33.69 -24.21 4.56
N LEU A 429 -33.57 -24.78 5.77
CA LEU A 429 -34.20 -26.05 6.12
C LEU A 429 -35.65 -25.88 6.58
N ASP A 430 -35.99 -24.82 7.31
CA ASP A 430 -37.32 -24.62 7.89
C ASP A 430 -38.39 -24.44 6.79
N THR A 431 -38.06 -23.70 5.72
CA THR A 431 -38.94 -23.54 4.55
C THR A 431 -39.16 -24.85 3.78
N SER A 432 -38.19 -25.78 3.83
CA SER A 432 -38.32 -27.11 3.23
C SER A 432 -39.17 -28.08 4.07
N LEU A 433 -39.28 -27.83 5.38
CA LEU A 433 -40.05 -28.63 6.33
C LEU A 433 -41.49 -28.11 6.52
N SER A 434 -41.74 -26.81 6.39
CA SER A 434 -43.09 -26.22 6.53
C SER A 434 -44.04 -26.59 5.39
N HIS A 435 -43.54 -26.92 4.20
CA HIS A 435 -44.36 -27.41 3.08
C HIS A 435 -44.74 -28.90 3.20
N LEU A 436 -44.18 -29.65 4.15
CA LEU A 436 -44.53 -31.06 4.40
C LEU A 436 -45.77 -31.22 5.31
N VAL A 437 -46.31 -30.14 5.88
CA VAL A 437 -47.36 -30.21 6.92
C VAL A 437 -48.76 -29.83 6.39
N THR A 438 -48.88 -29.34 5.16
CA THR A 438 -50.17 -28.97 4.56
C THR A 438 -50.30 -29.52 3.15
N GLU A 439 -50.88 -30.71 3.02
CA GLU A 439 -51.54 -31.14 1.79
C GLU A 439 -53.04 -31.40 2.06
N SER A 440 -53.89 -30.75 1.25
CA SER A 440 -55.12 -31.33 0.74
C SER A 440 -54.93 -31.60 -0.76
N PRO A 441 -55.53 -32.63 -1.36
CA PRO A 441 -54.97 -33.28 -2.53
C PRO A 441 -55.71 -32.89 -3.82
N VAL A 442 -55.16 -32.00 -4.65
CA VAL A 442 -55.49 -31.97 -6.10
C VAL A 442 -54.29 -31.43 -6.89
N ASP A 443 -53.94 -32.19 -7.94
CA ASP A 443 -52.97 -31.97 -9.02
C ASP A 443 -51.49 -32.33 -8.84
N ASN A 444 -51.19 -33.55 -9.32
CA ASN A 444 -49.88 -34.16 -9.54
C ASN A 444 -49.06 -33.46 -10.65
N ARG A 445 -48.27 -32.43 -10.32
CA ARG A 445 -47.09 -32.02 -11.13
C ARG A 445 -45.89 -31.68 -10.25
N LEU A 446 -44.83 -32.50 -10.37
CA LEU A 446 -43.46 -32.35 -9.86
C LEU A 446 -43.26 -31.85 -8.41
N GLN A 447 -43.05 -32.81 -7.49
CA GLN A 447 -42.47 -32.55 -6.16
C GLN A 447 -41.00 -32.10 -6.31
N ASN A 448 -40.69 -30.84 -5.97
CA ASN A 448 -39.37 -30.22 -6.15
C ASN A 448 -38.61 -30.08 -4.81
N HIS A 449 -37.48 -30.76 -4.66
CA HIS A 449 -36.58 -30.62 -3.50
C HIS A 449 -35.67 -29.39 -3.65
N SER A 450 -35.73 -28.44 -2.70
CA SER A 450 -34.90 -27.23 -2.70
C SER A 450 -33.50 -27.48 -2.12
N LEU A 451 -32.46 -27.25 -2.93
CA LEU A 451 -31.06 -27.38 -2.52
C LEU A 451 -30.42 -26.00 -2.28
N PRO A 452 -29.63 -25.83 -1.21
CA PRO A 452 -28.83 -24.63 -0.99
C PRO A 452 -27.88 -24.29 -2.17
N PHE A 453 -27.64 -22.99 -2.37
CA PHE A 453 -27.03 -22.41 -3.57
C PHE A 453 -25.62 -22.91 -3.90
N SER A 454 -24.75 -23.05 -2.89
CA SER A 454 -23.35 -23.46 -3.10
C SER A 454 -23.24 -24.96 -3.40
N LEU A 455 -24.04 -25.76 -2.68
CA LEU A 455 -24.16 -27.21 -2.87
C LEU A 455 -24.77 -27.56 -4.22
N TYR A 456 -25.81 -26.85 -4.65
CA TYR A 456 -26.42 -27.02 -5.96
C TYR A 456 -25.39 -26.77 -7.07
N ALA A 457 -24.70 -25.62 -7.03
CA ALA A 457 -23.70 -25.27 -8.02
C ALA A 457 -22.55 -26.31 -8.10
N LEU A 458 -22.06 -26.79 -6.95
CA LEU A 458 -21.00 -27.79 -6.91
C LEU A 458 -21.47 -29.16 -7.45
N SER A 459 -22.71 -29.56 -7.14
CA SER A 459 -23.30 -30.82 -7.62
C SER A 459 -23.46 -30.87 -9.13
N ARG A 460 -23.88 -29.75 -9.76
CA ARG A 460 -24.01 -29.63 -11.22
C ARG A 460 -22.67 -29.74 -11.94
N MET A 461 -21.57 -29.37 -11.28
CA MET A 461 -20.21 -29.53 -11.79
C MET A 461 -19.67 -30.97 -11.67
N GLY A 462 -20.40 -31.85 -10.97
CA GLY A 462 -20.09 -33.28 -10.82
C GLY A 462 -19.51 -33.69 -9.47
N PHE A 463 -19.58 -32.84 -8.44
CA PHE A 463 -19.14 -33.18 -7.08
C PHE A 463 -20.32 -33.70 -6.25
N ILE A 464 -20.26 -34.97 -5.81
CA ILE A 464 -21.33 -35.60 -5.03
C ILE A 464 -20.93 -35.60 -3.54
N LEU A 465 -21.52 -34.70 -2.75
CA LEU A 465 -21.26 -34.58 -1.30
C LEU A 465 -22.36 -35.18 -0.41
N LEU A 466 -23.49 -35.58 -1.00
CA LEU A 466 -24.60 -36.24 -0.31
C LEU A 466 -24.78 -37.66 -0.88
N LYS A 467 -24.87 -38.66 0.00
CA LYS A 467 -25.14 -40.04 -0.38
C LYS A 467 -26.66 -40.21 -0.53
N ARG A 468 -27.15 -40.39 -1.76
CA ARG A 468 -28.57 -40.66 -2.01
C ARG A 468 -28.89 -42.06 -1.45
N LYS A 469 -29.82 -42.16 -0.50
CA LYS A 469 -30.58 -43.41 -0.32
C LYS A 469 -31.51 -43.51 -1.53
N ASP A 470 -31.63 -44.73 -2.06
CA ASP A 470 -32.32 -45.09 -3.29
C ASP A 470 -33.58 -44.26 -3.55
N GLU A 471 -33.64 -43.59 -4.72
CA GLU A 471 -34.85 -43.36 -5.51
C GLU A 471 -34.58 -42.44 -6.73
N ALA A 472 -35.47 -42.57 -7.71
CA ALA A 472 -35.35 -42.22 -9.12
C ALA A 472 -34.83 -40.80 -9.45
N GLN A 473 -34.31 -40.66 -10.68
CA GLN A 473 -33.92 -39.40 -11.29
C GLN A 473 -35.13 -38.46 -11.45
N SER A 474 -35.52 -37.74 -10.39
CA SER A 474 -36.38 -36.57 -10.47
C SER A 474 -35.53 -35.31 -10.69
N GLU A 475 -35.93 -34.50 -11.67
CA GLU A 475 -35.30 -33.20 -11.98
C GLU A 475 -35.38 -32.26 -10.78
N ILE A 476 -34.23 -31.74 -10.37
CA ILE A 476 -34.09 -30.80 -9.25
C ILE A 476 -34.45 -29.40 -9.77
N SER A 477 -35.60 -28.87 -9.38
CA SER A 477 -35.99 -27.47 -9.62
C SER A 477 -35.62 -26.59 -8.41
N PHE A 478 -35.06 -25.41 -8.70
CA PHE A 478 -34.57 -24.41 -7.77
C PHE A 478 -35.69 -23.43 -7.35
N CYS A 479 -35.70 -22.96 -6.10
CA CYS A 479 -36.62 -21.91 -5.66
C CYS A 479 -36.02 -20.53 -5.95
N ALA A 480 -36.79 -19.71 -6.67
CA ALA A 480 -36.42 -18.36 -7.08
C ALA A 480 -36.04 -17.47 -5.89
N VAL A 481 -34.80 -16.97 -5.94
CA VAL A 481 -34.39 -15.64 -5.47
C VAL A 481 -34.92 -15.22 -4.09
N CYS A 482 -34.24 -15.64 -3.02
CA CYS A 482 -34.45 -15.08 -1.68
C CYS A 482 -33.69 -13.73 -1.51
N PHE A 483 -34.13 -12.67 -2.19
CA PHE A 483 -33.63 -11.28 -2.01
C PHE A 483 -33.76 -10.77 -0.55
N GLY A 484 -34.57 -11.43 0.29
CA GLY A 484 -34.77 -11.07 1.70
C GLY A 484 -33.81 -11.73 2.71
N VAL A 485 -33.31 -12.94 2.43
CA VAL A 485 -32.43 -13.71 3.36
C VAL A 485 -30.98 -13.23 3.28
N THR A 486 -30.55 -12.75 2.11
CA THR A 486 -29.22 -12.14 1.92
C THR A 486 -29.07 -10.81 2.65
N LYS A 487 -30.15 -10.05 2.87
CA LYS A 487 -30.11 -8.75 3.57
C LYS A 487 -29.61 -8.85 5.02
N SER A 488 -29.90 -9.93 5.74
CA SER A 488 -29.45 -10.12 7.12
C SER A 488 -27.93 -10.34 7.21
N LEU A 489 -27.39 -11.12 6.26
CA LEU A 489 -25.96 -11.40 6.14
C LEU A 489 -25.20 -10.18 5.57
N GLU A 490 -25.79 -9.47 4.60
CA GLU A 490 -25.27 -8.20 4.08
C GLU A 490 -25.19 -7.14 5.18
N ALA A 491 -26.25 -6.97 5.98
CA ALA A 491 -26.25 -6.02 7.10
C ALA A 491 -25.19 -6.37 8.17
N ALA A 492 -25.05 -7.66 8.50
CA ALA A 492 -24.00 -8.12 9.43
C ALA A 492 -22.58 -7.90 8.88
N LEU A 493 -22.41 -8.01 7.55
CA LEU A 493 -21.15 -7.79 6.86
C LEU A 493 -20.81 -6.28 6.76
N GLU A 494 -21.76 -5.44 6.38
CA GLU A 494 -21.61 -3.97 6.33
C GLU A 494 -21.30 -3.41 7.72
N GLU A 495 -21.99 -3.87 8.77
CA GLU A 495 -21.71 -3.47 10.14
C GLU A 495 -20.30 -3.89 10.57
N SER A 496 -19.85 -5.08 10.17
CA SER A 496 -18.49 -5.58 10.44
C SER A 496 -17.42 -4.79 9.68
N ILE A 497 -17.67 -4.39 8.43
CA ILE A 497 -16.73 -3.66 7.58
C ILE A 497 -16.58 -2.22 8.08
N CYS A 498 -17.69 -1.51 8.31
CA CYS A 498 -17.69 -0.16 8.89
C CYS A 498 -16.96 -0.14 10.25
N TYR A 499 -17.14 -1.20 11.02
CA TYR A 499 -16.47 -1.35 12.31
C TYR A 499 -14.96 -1.66 12.18
N SER A 500 -14.53 -2.34 11.10
CA SER A 500 -13.10 -2.52 10.78
C SER A 500 -12.45 -1.18 10.40
N GLU A 501 -13.09 -0.38 9.55
CA GLU A 501 -12.58 0.94 9.14
C GLU A 501 -12.34 1.87 10.35
N ARG A 502 -13.26 1.84 11.33
CA ARG A 502 -13.09 2.59 12.60
C ARG A 502 -11.93 2.07 13.44
N ILE A 503 -11.67 0.76 13.43
CA ILE A 503 -10.51 0.17 14.11
C ILE A 503 -9.23 0.55 13.39
N ASP A 504 -9.22 0.55 12.06
CA ASP A 504 -8.05 0.88 11.26
C ASP A 504 -7.71 2.37 11.36
N ALA A 505 -8.71 3.26 11.47
CA ALA A 505 -8.51 4.65 11.84
C ALA A 505 -7.93 4.81 13.26
N ALA A 506 -8.45 4.08 14.26
CA ALA A 506 -7.90 4.11 15.62
C ALA A 506 -6.50 3.48 15.73
N ARG A 507 -6.20 2.47 14.90
CA ARG A 507 -4.86 1.88 14.77
C ARG A 507 -3.91 2.82 14.08
N ALA A 508 -4.34 3.58 13.08
CA ALA A 508 -3.50 4.61 12.46
C ALA A 508 -3.04 5.64 13.50
N THR A 509 -3.90 6.02 14.46
CA THR A 509 -3.50 6.88 15.59
C THR A 509 -2.49 6.21 16.53
N ILE A 510 -2.62 4.90 16.77
CA ILE A 510 -1.67 4.15 17.61
C ILE A 510 -0.33 3.96 16.89
N ASP A 511 -0.37 3.66 15.60
CA ASP A 511 0.81 3.44 14.77
C ASP A 511 1.55 4.76 14.52
N GLN A 512 0.87 5.91 14.57
CA GLN A 512 1.49 7.24 14.63
C GLN A 512 2.35 7.43 15.89
N VAL A 513 1.90 6.94 17.06
CA VAL A 513 2.64 7.04 18.34
C VAL A 513 3.81 6.05 18.43
N LYS A 514 3.78 4.94 17.68
CA LYS A 514 4.87 3.94 17.67
C LYS A 514 6.13 4.38 16.91
N VAL A 515 6.10 5.50 16.19
CA VAL A 515 7.21 5.96 15.32
C VAL A 515 8.33 6.66 16.11
N GLU A 516 8.15 6.86 17.41
CA GLU A 516 9.06 7.63 18.27
C GLU A 516 10.15 6.73 18.90
N GLY A 517 11.39 7.21 18.96
CA GLY A 517 12.54 6.46 19.48
C GLY A 517 12.55 6.28 21.02
N VAL A 518 13.52 5.50 21.52
CA VAL A 518 13.65 5.14 22.95
C VAL A 518 13.72 6.36 23.88
N ASP A 519 14.47 7.40 23.52
CA ASP A 519 14.68 8.57 24.39
C ASP A 519 13.41 9.41 24.57
N ALA A 520 12.60 9.58 23.51
CA ALA A 520 11.30 10.25 23.58
C ALA A 520 10.30 9.44 24.41
N ASN A 521 10.28 8.12 24.22
CA ASN A 521 9.43 7.22 25.01
C ASN A 521 9.81 7.21 26.51
N LEU A 522 11.10 7.25 26.83
CA LEU A 522 11.58 7.32 28.21
C LEU A 522 11.20 8.64 28.88
N ALA A 523 11.32 9.74 28.14
CA ALA A 523 11.04 11.06 28.65
C ALA A 523 9.51 11.30 28.81
N LEU A 524 8.69 10.82 27.87
CA LEU A 524 7.23 10.78 27.99
C LEU A 524 6.77 9.97 29.21
N MET A 525 7.40 8.82 29.45
CA MET A 525 7.15 8.00 30.63
C MET A 525 7.54 8.72 31.93
N GLN A 526 8.71 9.39 31.94
CA GLN A 526 9.18 10.15 33.10
C GLN A 526 8.24 11.29 33.47
N GLU A 527 7.68 12.02 32.49
CA GLU A 527 6.70 13.06 32.75
C GLU A 527 5.34 12.52 33.18
N LEU A 528 4.80 11.52 32.49
CA LEU A 528 3.52 10.90 32.87
C LEU A 528 3.59 10.28 34.28
N LEU A 529 4.76 9.81 34.70
CA LEU A 529 5.04 9.31 36.05
C LEU A 529 5.61 10.38 36.99
N PHE A 530 5.91 11.60 36.54
CA PHE A 530 6.57 12.65 37.33
C PHE A 530 5.81 12.99 38.63
N PRO A 531 4.46 13.10 38.64
CA PRO A 531 3.72 13.31 39.88
C PRO A 531 3.95 12.20 40.89
N PHE A 532 4.06 10.95 40.43
CA PHE A 532 4.33 9.79 41.29
C PHE A 532 5.79 9.75 41.75
N ILE A 533 6.75 10.09 40.88
CA ILE A 533 8.18 10.15 41.21
C ILE A 533 8.46 11.21 42.28
N GLN A 534 7.78 12.36 42.23
CA GLN A 534 7.89 13.41 43.25
C GLN A 534 7.36 12.95 44.62
N VAL A 535 6.22 12.26 44.65
CA VAL A 535 5.68 11.68 45.89
C VAL A 535 6.63 10.63 46.47
N VAL A 536 7.24 9.80 45.62
CA VAL A 536 8.24 8.80 46.03
C VAL A 536 9.52 9.47 46.55
N LYS A 537 10.02 10.53 45.90
CA LYS A 537 11.18 11.30 46.39
C LYS A 537 10.90 11.98 47.73
N LEU A 538 9.72 12.57 47.87
CA LEU A 538 9.31 13.23 49.12
C LEU A 538 9.23 12.20 50.27
N THR A 539 8.59 11.05 50.02
CA THR A 539 8.54 9.97 51.01
C THR A 539 9.91 9.36 51.31
N TYR A 540 10.81 9.28 50.32
CA TYR A 540 12.18 8.80 50.52
C TYR A 540 13.08 9.80 51.28
N SER A 541 12.92 11.11 51.07
CA SER A 541 13.62 12.13 51.87
C SER A 541 13.12 12.12 53.32
N LEU A 542 11.80 11.91 53.52
CA LEU A 542 11.21 11.74 54.84
C LEU A 542 11.72 10.49 55.57
N THR A 543 12.02 9.39 54.86
CA THR A 543 12.62 8.20 55.50
C THR A 543 14.13 8.34 55.77
N LYS A 544 14.82 9.24 55.09
CA LYS A 544 16.24 9.57 55.37
C LYS A 544 16.46 10.54 56.53
N TRP A 545 15.39 11.09 57.11
CA TRP A 545 15.46 12.04 58.24
C TRP A 545 16.29 13.30 57.96
N GLU A 546 16.33 13.76 56.70
CA GLU A 546 17.03 15.00 56.32
C GLU A 546 16.42 16.23 57.02
N ASP A 547 15.10 16.22 57.26
CA ASP A 547 14.38 17.19 58.11
C ASP A 547 13.68 16.44 59.27
N PRO A 548 14.29 16.39 60.47
CA PRO A 548 13.83 15.53 61.56
C PRO A 548 12.41 15.81 62.03
N LEU A 549 11.96 17.07 61.99
CA LEU A 549 10.62 17.45 62.44
C LEU A 549 9.54 16.99 61.45
N LYS A 550 9.78 17.14 60.14
CA LYS A 550 8.84 16.67 59.10
C LYS A 550 8.76 15.15 59.04
N SER A 551 9.90 14.47 59.15
CA SER A 551 9.97 13.00 59.21
C SER A 551 9.22 12.44 60.41
N PHE A 552 9.36 13.06 61.59
CA PHE A 552 8.63 12.67 62.79
C PHE A 552 7.12 12.89 62.65
N LEU A 553 6.69 14.05 62.15
CA LEU A 553 5.27 14.35 61.92
C LEU A 553 4.62 13.40 60.91
N PHE A 554 5.34 13.07 59.83
CA PHE A 554 4.88 12.11 58.82
C PHE A 554 4.76 10.70 59.40
N LEU A 555 5.73 10.26 60.19
CA LEU A 555 5.69 8.95 60.85
C LEU A 555 4.53 8.86 61.86
N ALA A 556 4.34 9.91 62.68
CA ALA A 556 3.23 9.98 63.64
C ALA A 556 1.85 9.94 62.95
N PHE A 557 1.69 10.66 61.84
CA PHE A 557 0.47 10.61 61.02
C PHE A 557 0.23 9.23 60.41
N THR A 558 1.27 8.60 59.86
CA THR A 558 1.15 7.28 59.23
C THR A 558 0.79 6.19 60.25
N LEU A 559 1.43 6.23 61.44
CA LEU A 559 1.10 5.34 62.55
C LEU A 559 -0.33 5.56 63.06
N TYR A 560 -0.80 6.81 63.11
CA TYR A 560 -2.18 7.14 63.45
C TYR A 560 -3.20 6.56 62.46
N VAL A 561 -2.95 6.66 61.15
CA VAL A 561 -3.81 6.09 60.08
C VAL A 561 -3.86 4.56 60.16
N ILE A 562 -2.72 3.91 60.41
CA ILE A 562 -2.64 2.45 60.59
C ILE A 562 -3.43 2.04 61.85
N GLN A 563 -3.24 2.73 62.96
CA GLN A 563 -3.91 2.42 64.24
C GLN A 563 -5.43 2.64 64.20
N ARG A 564 -5.92 3.57 63.38
CA ARG A 564 -7.35 3.83 63.16
C ARG A 564 -8.01 2.89 62.14
N GLY A 565 -7.25 2.04 61.44
CA GLY A 565 -7.79 1.08 60.47
C GLY A 565 -8.29 1.72 59.16
N PHE A 566 -7.89 2.94 58.85
CA PHE A 566 -8.38 3.66 57.67
C PHE A 566 -7.85 3.13 56.33
N ILE A 567 -6.91 2.17 56.35
CA ILE A 567 -6.36 1.51 55.15
C ILE A 567 -7.46 0.87 54.29
N ALA A 568 -8.51 0.32 54.90
CA ALA A 568 -9.62 -0.30 54.18
C ALA A 568 -10.43 0.70 53.33
N TYR A 569 -10.42 1.98 53.70
CA TYR A 569 -11.17 3.05 53.03
C TYR A 569 -10.35 3.82 51.99
N MET A 570 -9.02 3.65 51.98
CA MET A 570 -8.13 4.33 51.02
C MET A 570 -8.46 3.99 49.56
N LEU A 571 -8.70 2.71 49.27
CA LEU A 571 -8.98 2.25 47.90
C LEU A 571 -10.36 2.72 47.38
N PRO A 572 -11.46 2.62 48.15
CA PRO A 572 -12.73 3.25 47.77
C PRO A 572 -12.64 4.77 47.58
N SER A 573 -11.97 5.48 48.49
CA SER A 573 -11.79 6.94 48.38
C SER A 573 -11.05 7.34 47.11
N PHE A 574 -10.07 6.53 46.66
CA PHE A 574 -9.39 6.74 45.38
C PHE A 574 -10.33 6.60 44.18
N PHE A 575 -11.12 5.51 44.11
CA PHE A 575 -12.08 5.34 43.00
C PHE A 575 -13.15 6.42 42.97
N LEU A 576 -13.63 6.86 44.13
CA LEU A 576 -14.57 7.98 44.24
C LEU A 576 -13.95 9.28 43.73
N ALA A 577 -12.70 9.59 44.12
CA ALA A 577 -12.00 10.78 43.66
C ALA A 577 -11.80 10.80 42.13
N PHE A 578 -11.38 9.67 41.54
CA PHE A 578 -11.20 9.57 40.09
C PHE A 578 -12.51 9.72 39.32
N ALA A 579 -13.60 9.10 39.80
CA ALA A 579 -14.92 9.25 39.18
C ALA A 579 -15.41 10.71 39.21
N VAL A 580 -15.20 11.42 40.33
CA VAL A 580 -15.54 12.84 40.46
C VAL A 580 -14.71 13.69 39.50
N VAL A 581 -13.40 13.46 39.39
CA VAL A 581 -12.51 14.17 38.44
C VAL A 581 -12.93 13.94 36.98
N MET A 582 -13.25 12.71 36.62
CA MET A 582 -13.70 12.36 35.26
C MET A 582 -15.01 13.06 34.89
N LEU A 583 -15.98 13.08 35.82
CA LEU A 583 -17.25 13.76 35.62
C LEU A 583 -17.08 15.29 35.62
N TRP A 584 -16.23 15.83 36.49
CA TRP A 584 -15.91 17.26 36.55
C TRP A 584 -15.34 17.76 35.22
N HIS A 585 -14.35 17.06 34.65
CA HIS A 585 -13.77 17.42 33.35
C HIS A 585 -14.78 17.33 32.20
N LYS A 586 -15.73 16.38 32.26
CA LYS A 586 -16.82 16.28 31.28
C LYS A 586 -17.79 17.47 31.36
N TYR A 587 -18.16 17.93 32.57
CA TYR A 587 -19.17 18.98 32.76
C TYR A 587 -18.61 20.41 32.68
N ASN A 588 -17.35 20.64 33.08
CA ASN A 588 -16.71 21.97 33.04
C ASN A 588 -15.86 22.22 31.78
N GLY A 589 -15.69 21.24 30.90
CA GLY A 589 -14.91 21.40 29.67
C GLY A 589 -15.67 22.12 28.55
N ARG A 590 -15.56 23.45 28.46
CA ARG A 590 -15.55 24.13 27.16
C ARG A 590 -14.22 23.80 26.50
N GLU A 591 -14.23 23.23 25.29
CA GLU A 591 -13.12 22.98 24.34
C GLU A 591 -11.73 23.53 24.73
N GLN A 592 -11.12 23.00 25.80
CA GLN A 592 -9.75 23.30 26.16
C GLN A 592 -8.96 22.01 25.98
N LEU A 593 -8.27 21.94 24.83
CA LEU A 593 -7.34 20.89 24.48
C LEU A 593 -6.36 20.67 25.65
N LEU A 594 -6.30 19.41 26.09
CA LEU A 594 -5.41 18.88 27.11
C LEU A 594 -4.07 19.63 27.19
N GLY A 595 -3.82 20.30 28.31
CA GLY A 595 -2.56 20.99 28.58
C GLY A 595 -1.37 20.06 28.36
N VAL A 596 -0.41 20.53 27.56
CA VAL A 596 0.80 19.81 27.17
C VAL A 596 1.68 19.61 28.40
N LEU A 597 2.10 18.37 28.63
CA LEU A 597 3.03 18.01 29.69
C LEU A 597 4.44 18.10 29.10
N GLU A 598 5.23 19.08 29.54
CA GLU A 598 6.53 19.41 28.95
C GLU A 598 7.61 18.41 29.38
N VAL A 599 8.19 17.69 28.43
CA VAL A 599 9.12 16.58 28.68
C VAL A 599 10.57 17.06 28.72
N ARG A 600 11.25 16.86 29.86
CA ARG A 600 12.70 17.11 29.98
C ARG A 600 13.51 15.89 29.55
N THR A 601 14.33 16.04 28.50
CA THR A 601 15.26 14.99 28.06
C THR A 601 16.42 14.83 29.06
N PRO A 602 16.81 13.58 29.44
CA PRO A 602 17.98 13.36 30.27
C PRO A 602 19.29 13.59 29.49
N PRO A 603 20.38 14.01 30.16
CA PRO A 603 21.66 14.31 29.51
C PRO A 603 22.31 13.04 28.91
N SER A 604 22.95 13.21 27.75
CA SER A 604 23.57 12.13 26.97
C SER A 604 24.70 11.43 27.73
N LYS A 605 24.64 10.09 27.80
CA LYS A 605 25.73 9.26 28.33
C LYS A 605 26.64 8.75 27.20
N ASN A 606 27.88 8.42 27.59
CA ASN A 606 28.99 8.07 26.71
C ASN A 606 28.69 6.82 25.85
N PRO A 607 28.98 6.79 24.53
CA PRO A 607 28.60 5.71 23.61
C PRO A 607 29.20 4.34 23.96
N VAL A 608 30.31 4.32 24.71
CA VAL A 608 31.07 3.11 25.01
C VAL A 608 30.40 2.24 26.09
N GLU A 609 29.55 2.82 26.96
CA GLU A 609 28.77 2.05 27.96
C GLU A 609 27.52 1.38 27.37
N GLN A 610 26.96 1.94 26.27
CA GLN A 610 25.74 1.41 25.63
C GLN A 610 26.03 0.22 24.69
N ILE A 611 27.27 0.08 24.21
CA ILE A 611 27.63 -0.90 23.18
C ILE A 611 27.88 -2.29 23.77
N LEU A 612 28.18 -2.43 25.06
CA LEU A 612 28.64 -3.71 25.63
C LEU A 612 27.54 -4.63 26.17
N THR A 613 26.29 -4.19 26.25
CA THR A 613 25.18 -5.08 26.58
C THR A 613 23.93 -4.72 25.79
N LEU A 614 23.40 -5.71 25.07
CA LEU A 614 21.95 -5.91 24.89
C LEU A 614 21.27 -5.19 23.71
N GLN A 615 21.76 -5.34 22.48
CA GLN A 615 21.00 -4.92 21.28
C GLN A 615 19.64 -5.65 21.13
N ASP A 616 19.54 -6.92 21.59
CA ASP A 616 18.29 -7.69 21.56
C ASP A 616 17.36 -7.44 22.77
N ALA A 617 17.86 -6.77 23.82
CA ALA A 617 17.00 -6.35 24.92
C ALA A 617 16.67 -4.86 24.89
N ILE A 618 17.43 -4.03 24.18
CA ILE A 618 17.03 -2.64 23.90
C ILE A 618 15.82 -2.64 22.98
N SER A 619 15.77 -3.52 21.97
CA SER A 619 14.58 -3.67 21.12
C SER A 619 13.36 -4.20 21.90
N LYS A 620 13.54 -5.21 22.77
CA LYS A 620 12.47 -5.70 23.65
C LYS A 620 12.06 -4.65 24.69
N LEU A 621 13.01 -3.89 25.23
CA LEU A 621 12.75 -2.81 26.18
C LEU A 621 11.98 -1.68 25.50
N GLU A 622 12.37 -1.29 24.28
CA GLU A 622 11.69 -0.30 23.45
C GLU A 622 10.24 -0.73 23.16
N GLU A 623 10.03 -1.97 22.74
CA GLU A 623 8.69 -2.51 22.51
C GLU A 623 7.84 -2.50 23.80
N THR A 624 8.42 -2.88 24.95
CA THR A 624 7.72 -2.80 26.23
C THR A 624 7.43 -1.37 26.67
N LEU A 625 8.36 -0.42 26.48
CA LEU A 625 8.19 0.99 26.84
C LEU A 625 7.11 1.66 25.98
N GLN A 626 7.13 1.42 24.66
CA GLN A 626 6.10 1.90 23.75
C GLN A 626 4.72 1.34 24.15
N SER A 627 4.65 0.06 24.53
CA SER A 627 3.39 -0.55 24.98
C SER A 627 2.85 0.10 26.25
N VAL A 628 3.71 0.45 27.21
CA VAL A 628 3.34 1.12 28.46
C VAL A 628 2.88 2.55 28.20
N ASN A 629 3.58 3.29 27.32
CA ASN A 629 3.22 4.66 26.95
C ASN A 629 1.86 4.75 26.26
N ILE A 630 1.57 3.84 25.32
CA ILE A 630 0.27 3.77 24.66
C ILE A 630 -0.85 3.52 25.68
N VAL A 631 -0.60 2.68 26.70
CA VAL A 631 -1.57 2.41 27.76
C VAL A 631 -1.82 3.65 28.62
N LEU A 632 -0.76 4.37 29.01
CA LEU A 632 -0.87 5.59 29.82
C LEU A 632 -1.59 6.73 29.07
N LEU A 633 -1.33 6.91 27.78
CA LEU A 633 -2.00 7.91 26.95
C LEU A 633 -3.49 7.61 26.76
N LYS A 634 -3.86 6.33 26.58
CA LYS A 634 -5.27 5.91 26.55
C LYS A 634 -5.97 6.13 27.89
N PHE A 635 -5.28 5.85 28.99
CA PHE A 635 -5.81 6.11 30.33
C PHE A 635 -6.04 7.62 30.55
N ARG A 636 -5.09 8.46 30.12
CA ARG A 636 -5.22 9.93 30.11
C ARG A 636 -6.42 10.39 29.26
N ALA A 637 -6.62 9.81 28.07
CA ALA A 637 -7.75 10.14 27.20
C ALA A 637 -9.12 9.89 27.87
N VAL A 638 -9.21 8.79 28.64
CA VAL A 638 -10.42 8.44 29.41
C VAL A 638 -10.57 9.34 30.63
N LEU A 639 -9.49 9.67 31.33
CA LEU A 639 -9.53 10.51 32.53
C LEU A 639 -10.03 11.94 32.24
N PHE A 640 -9.62 12.50 31.10
CA PHE A 640 -9.93 13.87 30.67
C PHE A 640 -11.10 13.98 29.67
N ALA A 641 -11.94 12.95 29.57
CA ALA A 641 -13.17 12.97 28.77
C ALA A 641 -12.99 13.17 27.24
N ALA A 642 -11.82 12.87 26.66
CA ALA A 642 -11.59 12.95 25.22
C ALA A 642 -12.49 12.00 24.41
N VAL A 643 -13.03 10.95 25.06
CA VAL A 643 -14.10 10.10 24.52
C VAL A 643 -15.27 10.10 25.52
N PRO A 644 -16.23 11.04 25.42
CA PRO A 644 -17.18 11.35 26.49
C PRO A 644 -18.09 10.17 26.85
N LYS A 645 -18.54 9.38 25.84
CA LYS A 645 -19.39 8.19 26.05
C LYS A 645 -18.67 7.06 26.81
N THR A 646 -17.37 6.90 26.58
CA THR A 646 -16.57 5.87 27.25
C THR A 646 -16.21 6.30 28.67
N THR A 647 -15.92 7.59 28.84
CA THR A 647 -15.58 8.21 30.13
C THR A 647 -16.72 8.06 31.15
N GLU A 648 -17.96 8.30 30.71
CA GLU A 648 -19.15 8.12 31.56
C GLU A 648 -19.34 6.68 32.02
N MET A 649 -19.18 5.71 31.10
CA MET A 649 -19.31 4.29 31.43
C MET A 649 -18.26 3.85 32.47
N VAL A 650 -17.02 4.34 32.36
CA VAL A 650 -15.93 4.04 33.30
C VAL A 650 -16.14 4.74 34.65
N ALA A 651 -16.59 6.00 34.64
CA ALA A 651 -16.89 6.74 35.88
C ALA A 651 -18.00 6.06 36.69
N VAL A 652 -19.09 5.61 36.04
CA VAL A 652 -20.17 4.85 36.69
C VAL A 652 -19.64 3.53 37.28
N ALA A 653 -18.78 2.83 36.55
CA ALA A 653 -18.17 1.60 37.06
C ALA A 653 -17.29 1.85 38.30
N PHE A 654 -16.54 2.96 38.35
CA PHE A 654 -15.74 3.35 39.52
C PHE A 654 -16.60 3.74 40.73
N LEU A 655 -17.73 4.43 40.52
CA LEU A 655 -18.69 4.70 41.60
C LEU A 655 -19.30 3.42 42.18
N ALA A 656 -19.69 2.49 41.31
CA ALA A 656 -20.21 1.18 41.72
C ALA A 656 -19.15 0.35 42.47
N ALA A 657 -17.91 0.32 41.98
CA ALA A 657 -16.80 -0.36 42.63
C ALA A 657 -16.44 0.27 43.99
N SER A 658 -16.44 1.60 44.09
CA SER A 658 -16.23 2.32 45.35
C SER A 658 -17.29 1.96 46.38
N ALA A 659 -18.58 1.99 45.99
CA ALA A 659 -19.67 1.59 46.86
C ALA A 659 -19.50 0.14 47.33
N PHE A 660 -19.21 -0.79 46.42
CA PHE A 660 -18.98 -2.20 46.76
C PHE A 660 -17.83 -2.41 47.74
N LEU A 661 -16.70 -1.74 47.54
CA LEU A 661 -15.51 -1.88 48.39
C LEU A 661 -15.69 -1.27 49.79
N ILE A 662 -16.61 -0.33 49.99
CA ILE A 662 -16.94 0.21 51.32
C ILE A 662 -17.70 -0.83 52.17
N PHE A 663 -18.52 -1.67 51.54
CA PHE A 663 -19.36 -2.65 52.25
C PHE A 663 -18.72 -4.04 52.36
N VAL A 664 -17.68 -4.34 51.56
CA VAL A 664 -17.09 -5.68 51.47
C VAL A 664 -15.73 -5.73 52.17
N PRO A 665 -15.60 -6.50 53.28
CA PRO A 665 -14.32 -6.66 53.96
C PRO A 665 -13.24 -7.27 53.06
N TRP A 666 -12.01 -6.75 53.17
CA TRP A 666 -10.87 -7.12 52.31
C TRP A 666 -10.61 -8.64 52.19
N ARG A 667 -10.89 -9.41 53.25
CA ARG A 667 -10.77 -10.88 53.28
C ARG A 667 -11.63 -11.60 52.23
N HIS A 668 -12.81 -11.07 51.90
CA HIS A 668 -13.70 -11.67 50.91
C HIS A 668 -13.26 -11.36 49.47
N LEU A 669 -12.66 -10.18 49.25
CA LEU A 669 -12.07 -9.83 47.96
C LEU A 669 -10.90 -10.74 47.61
N LEU A 670 -10.08 -11.08 48.61
CA LEU A 670 -8.96 -12.00 48.47
C LEU A 670 -9.42 -13.43 48.10
N LEU A 671 -10.51 -13.89 48.71
CA LEU A 671 -11.13 -15.17 48.39
C LEU A 671 -11.66 -15.22 46.94
N ILE A 672 -12.35 -14.16 46.49
CA ILE A 672 -12.89 -14.06 45.12
C ILE A 672 -11.75 -14.05 44.09
N ALA A 673 -10.65 -13.34 44.37
CA ALA A 673 -9.49 -13.30 43.48
C ALA A 673 -8.87 -14.69 43.29
N VAL A 674 -8.71 -15.47 44.37
CA VAL A 674 -8.20 -16.84 44.30
C VAL A 674 -9.14 -17.74 43.49
N LEU A 675 -10.46 -17.62 43.69
CA LEU A 675 -11.45 -18.43 42.98
C LEU A 675 -11.46 -18.13 41.46
N GLU A 676 -11.32 -16.87 41.08
CA GLU A 676 -11.26 -16.46 39.66
C GLU A 676 -10.02 -17.01 38.96
N VAL A 677 -8.85 -16.91 39.59
CA VAL A 677 -7.59 -17.44 39.04
C VAL A 677 -7.70 -18.95 38.79
N TYR A 678 -8.32 -19.69 39.70
CA TYR A 678 -8.40 -21.15 39.62
C TYR A 678 -9.49 -21.67 38.66
N THR A 679 -10.60 -20.94 38.51
CA THR A 679 -11.75 -21.40 37.70
C THR A 679 -11.71 -20.92 36.24
N ARG A 680 -10.80 -20.01 35.90
CA ARG A 680 -10.71 -19.37 34.57
C ARG A 680 -10.46 -20.33 33.41
N GLU A 681 -9.65 -21.35 33.62
CA GLU A 681 -9.28 -22.33 32.59
C GLU A 681 -10.19 -23.57 32.57
N MET A 682 -11.25 -23.59 33.41
CA MET A 682 -12.21 -24.70 33.41
C MET A 682 -12.96 -24.76 32.07
N PRO A 683 -13.07 -25.95 31.44
CA PRO A 683 -13.66 -26.11 30.09
C PRO A 683 -15.06 -25.50 29.95
N LEU A 684 -15.89 -25.61 31.00
CA LEU A 684 -17.27 -25.10 31.04
C LEU A 684 -17.35 -23.56 31.03
N ARG A 685 -16.34 -22.86 31.57
CA ARG A 685 -16.31 -21.39 31.69
C ARG A 685 -15.38 -20.73 30.67
N LYS A 686 -14.47 -21.50 30.07
CA LYS A 686 -13.43 -21.02 29.15
C LYS A 686 -13.98 -20.27 27.94
N GLN A 687 -15.02 -20.79 27.29
CA GLN A 687 -15.61 -20.16 26.11
C GLN A 687 -16.23 -18.78 26.42
N ASN A 688 -16.92 -18.66 27.56
CA ASN A 688 -17.48 -17.37 28.00
C ASN A 688 -16.40 -16.40 28.43
N THR A 689 -15.34 -16.90 29.08
CA THR A 689 -14.16 -16.11 29.46
C THR A 689 -13.41 -15.58 28.25
N GLU A 690 -13.24 -16.39 27.20
CA GLU A 690 -12.60 -15.98 25.94
C GLU A 690 -13.44 -14.96 25.17
N LYS A 691 -14.77 -15.15 25.11
CA LYS A 691 -15.70 -14.16 24.53
C LYS A 691 -15.62 -12.82 25.27
N PHE A 692 -15.65 -12.84 26.60
CA PHE A 692 -15.54 -11.63 27.42
C PHE A 692 -14.19 -10.94 27.24
N ARG A 693 -13.09 -11.71 27.23
CA ARG A 693 -11.72 -11.19 27.00
C ARG A 693 -11.57 -10.60 25.59
N ARG A 694 -12.19 -11.21 24.57
CA ARG A 694 -12.24 -10.66 23.19
C ARG A 694 -12.97 -9.33 23.16
N ARG A 695 -14.15 -9.23 23.80
CA ARG A 695 -14.92 -7.97 23.89
C ARG A 695 -14.16 -6.87 24.60
N ILE A 696 -13.46 -7.17 25.69
CA ILE A 696 -12.59 -6.20 26.40
C ILE A 696 -11.45 -5.73 25.49
N ARG A 697 -10.78 -6.65 24.78
CA ARG A 697 -9.70 -6.27 23.84
C ARG A 697 -10.20 -5.42 22.69
N GLU A 698 -11.35 -5.76 22.12
CA GLU A 698 -11.98 -4.98 21.05
C GLU A 698 -12.40 -3.60 21.56
N TRP A 699 -12.97 -3.51 22.77
CA TRP A 699 -13.30 -2.23 23.40
C TRP A 699 -12.04 -1.39 23.68
N TRP A 700 -10.98 -1.97 24.23
CA TRP A 700 -9.71 -1.28 24.49
C TRP A 700 -9.01 -0.82 23.20
N ALA A 701 -9.14 -1.58 22.12
CA ALA A 701 -8.61 -1.20 20.80
C ALA A 701 -9.34 0.01 20.19
N ARG A 702 -10.62 0.26 20.54
CA ARG A 702 -11.38 1.44 20.08
C ARG A 702 -10.96 2.74 20.73
N ILE A 703 -10.43 2.70 21.95
CA ILE A 703 -10.05 3.92 22.65
C ILE A 703 -8.84 4.50 21.92
N PRO A 704 -8.95 5.68 21.27
CA PRO A 704 -7.82 6.32 20.64
C PRO A 704 -6.81 6.70 21.73
N ALA A 705 -5.52 6.50 21.46
CA ALA A 705 -4.51 7.16 22.28
C ALA A 705 -4.65 8.66 22.00
N ALA A 706 -4.92 9.48 23.03
CA ALA A 706 -4.95 10.93 22.84
C ALA A 706 -3.53 11.35 22.43
N PRO A 707 -3.34 11.88 21.21
CA PRO A 707 -2.02 12.27 20.75
C PRO A 707 -1.48 13.38 21.65
N TRP A 708 -0.20 13.29 21.94
CA TRP A 708 0.55 14.35 22.57
C TRP A 708 1.10 15.25 21.47
N TYR A 709 0.99 16.56 21.64
CA TYR A 709 1.71 17.54 20.83
C TYR A 709 2.61 18.32 21.80
N GLU A 710 3.87 18.52 21.45
CA GLU A 710 4.71 19.53 22.09
C GLU A 710 4.13 20.91 21.77
N ALA A 711 3.74 21.66 22.80
CA ALA A 711 3.43 23.07 22.68
C ALA A 711 4.76 23.84 22.60
N PRO A 712 4.89 24.81 21.70
CA PRO A 712 6.01 25.74 21.72
C PRO A 712 6.03 26.50 23.05
N ARG A 713 7.22 26.66 23.64
CA ARG A 713 7.45 27.59 24.75
C ARG A 713 7.11 29.00 24.29
N GLU A 714 6.10 29.63 24.89
CA GLU A 714 6.08 31.09 24.98
C GLU A 714 7.17 31.52 25.99
N PRO A 715 8.13 32.38 25.61
CA PRO A 715 8.95 33.05 26.58
C PRO A 715 8.07 34.09 27.30
N ALA A 716 7.99 33.95 28.63
CA ALA A 716 7.48 34.99 29.48
C ALA A 716 8.39 36.23 29.37
N GLY A 717 7.93 37.21 28.60
CA GLY A 717 8.50 38.55 28.55
C GLY A 717 8.73 39.10 27.15
N MET A 718 7.67 39.57 26.50
CA MET A 718 7.58 40.93 25.95
C MET A 718 6.21 41.13 25.30
N ALA A 719 5.50 42.14 25.79
CA ALA A 719 4.28 42.63 25.18
C ALA A 719 4.60 43.35 23.85
N ALA A 720 4.08 42.86 22.74
CA ALA A 720 3.58 43.65 21.61
C ALA A 720 2.88 42.70 20.61
N ALA A 721 1.60 42.97 20.31
CA ALA A 721 0.84 42.28 19.29
C ALA A 721 1.46 42.51 17.90
N SER A 722 1.55 41.45 17.08
CA SER A 722 1.71 41.59 15.62
C SER A 722 0.45 41.06 14.93
N SER A 723 -0.22 41.96 14.22
CA SER A 723 -1.35 41.74 13.32
C SER A 723 -1.12 40.56 12.35
N PRO A 724 -2.17 39.92 11.78
CA PRO A 724 -2.01 39.01 10.65
C PRO A 724 -1.25 39.72 9.52
N ALA A 725 -0.20 39.09 8.99
CA ALA A 725 0.63 39.66 7.94
C ALA A 725 -0.23 40.01 6.72
N ALA A 726 -0.12 41.25 6.23
CA ALA A 726 -0.83 41.71 5.05
C ALA A 726 -0.13 41.24 3.76
N ALA A 727 -0.85 41.32 2.62
CA ALA A 727 -0.22 41.20 1.31
C ALA A 727 0.83 42.31 1.11
N ILE A 728 1.94 42.00 0.45
CA ILE A 728 3.02 42.93 0.12
C ILE A 728 2.97 43.24 -1.36
N THR A 729 3.02 44.50 -1.75
CA THR A 729 3.31 44.90 -3.14
C THR A 729 4.82 45.07 -3.30
N CYS A 730 5.43 44.37 -4.25
CA CYS A 730 6.87 44.47 -4.52
C CYS A 730 7.18 44.28 -6.00
N ARG A 731 8.44 44.53 -6.40
CA ARG A 731 8.85 44.33 -7.79
C ARG A 731 9.17 42.86 -8.07
N ALA A 732 8.74 42.37 -9.23
CA ALA A 732 9.10 41.07 -9.76
C ALA A 732 9.36 41.12 -11.27
N ALA A 733 10.24 40.24 -11.75
CA ALA A 733 10.51 40.08 -13.18
C ALA A 733 9.58 38.99 -13.74
N VAL A 734 8.50 39.42 -14.39
CA VAL A 734 7.43 38.55 -14.87
C VAL A 734 7.68 38.16 -16.32
N ALA A 735 7.65 36.85 -16.60
CA ALA A 735 7.60 36.34 -17.96
C ALA A 735 6.14 36.26 -18.42
N TRP A 736 5.80 36.95 -19.49
CA TRP A 736 4.44 36.94 -20.05
C TRP A 736 4.20 35.82 -21.07
N ALA A 737 5.25 35.37 -21.74
CA ALA A 737 5.19 34.29 -22.71
C ALA A 737 6.56 33.61 -22.87
N PRO A 738 6.62 32.39 -23.45
CA PRO A 738 7.88 31.70 -23.67
C PRO A 738 8.88 32.52 -24.51
N GLY A 739 10.11 32.63 -24.02
CA GLY A 739 11.23 33.28 -24.70
C GLY A 739 11.12 34.80 -24.85
N GLN A 740 10.08 35.45 -24.34
CA GLN A 740 9.96 36.91 -24.33
C GLN A 740 10.70 37.52 -23.14
N ALA A 741 11.31 38.69 -23.33
CA ALA A 741 12.01 39.42 -22.28
C ALA A 741 11.14 39.57 -21.02
N LEU A 742 11.75 39.40 -19.85
CA LEU A 742 11.07 39.58 -18.57
C LEU A 742 10.69 41.04 -18.40
N VAL A 743 9.49 41.29 -17.90
CA VAL A 743 8.98 42.65 -17.64
C VAL A 743 8.99 42.88 -16.13
N MET A 744 9.57 43.99 -15.71
CA MET A 744 9.54 44.41 -14.31
C MET A 744 8.15 44.95 -13.98
N GLU A 745 7.46 44.27 -13.08
CA GLU A 745 6.08 44.58 -12.69
C GLU A 745 5.98 44.73 -11.17
N GLU A 746 5.01 45.51 -10.70
CA GLU A 746 4.58 45.49 -9.30
C GLU A 746 3.57 44.36 -9.11
N VAL A 747 3.95 43.36 -8.32
CA VAL A 747 3.13 42.19 -7.98
C VAL A 747 2.73 42.23 -6.52
N GLU A 748 1.55 41.70 -6.23
CA GLU A 748 1.07 41.43 -4.89
C GLU A 748 1.50 40.03 -4.46
N VAL A 749 2.17 39.95 -3.31
CA VAL A 749 2.61 38.71 -2.66
C VAL A 749 1.74 38.49 -1.44
N ALA A 750 0.86 37.49 -1.52
CA ALA A 750 0.01 37.06 -0.42
C ALA A 750 0.84 36.68 0.82
N PRO A 751 0.27 36.79 2.05
CA PRO A 751 0.93 36.29 3.24
C PRO A 751 1.17 34.76 3.16
N PRO A 752 2.16 34.24 3.89
CA PRO A 752 2.40 32.81 3.94
C PRO A 752 1.23 32.10 4.63
N GLU A 753 0.74 31.01 4.04
CA GLU A 753 -0.25 30.12 4.65
C GLU A 753 0.42 29.07 5.56
N ALA A 754 -0.35 28.10 6.06
CA ALA A 754 0.16 27.05 6.93
C ALA A 754 1.39 26.34 6.33
N MET A 755 2.42 26.18 7.16
CA MET A 755 3.72 25.60 6.82
C MET A 755 4.54 26.38 5.78
N GLU A 756 4.16 27.61 5.43
CA GLU A 756 4.90 28.49 4.52
C GLU A 756 5.67 29.58 5.24
N ILE A 757 6.70 30.10 4.59
CA ILE A 757 7.41 31.29 5.02
C ILE A 757 7.48 32.27 3.85
N ARG A 758 7.37 33.56 4.14
CA ARG A 758 7.63 34.63 3.19
C ARG A 758 9.05 35.15 3.42
N VAL A 759 9.82 35.21 2.34
CA VAL A 759 11.25 35.53 2.35
C VAL A 759 11.46 36.82 1.57
N LYS A 760 12.09 37.82 2.21
CA LYS A 760 12.72 38.95 1.52
C LYS A 760 13.97 38.43 0.83
N VAL A 761 13.93 38.32 -0.50
CA VAL A 761 15.06 37.84 -1.28
C VAL A 761 16.17 38.90 -1.23
N VAL A 762 17.39 38.48 -0.91
CA VAL A 762 18.56 39.36 -0.91
C VAL A 762 19.34 39.17 -2.20
N SER A 763 19.53 37.92 -2.60
CA SER A 763 20.20 37.58 -3.84
C SER A 763 19.59 36.35 -4.49
N THR A 764 19.53 36.37 -5.81
CA THR A 764 19.14 35.21 -6.63
C THR A 764 20.18 35.01 -7.73
N SER A 765 20.29 33.83 -8.32
CA SER A 765 21.13 33.60 -9.49
C SER A 765 20.35 32.96 -10.62
N ILE A 766 20.77 33.25 -11.85
CA ILE A 766 20.21 32.62 -13.04
C ILE A 766 20.91 31.28 -13.28
N CYS A 767 20.11 30.24 -13.49
CA CYS A 767 20.56 28.92 -13.90
C CYS A 767 20.05 28.58 -15.31
N ARG A 768 20.76 27.67 -16.00
CA ARG A 768 20.38 27.19 -17.33
C ARG A 768 18.98 26.58 -17.36
N SER A 769 18.53 26.01 -16.25
CA SER A 769 17.18 25.46 -16.11
C SER A 769 16.10 26.55 -16.18
N ASP A 770 16.35 27.75 -15.62
CA ASP A 770 15.42 28.88 -15.74
C ASP A 770 15.29 29.28 -17.21
N VAL A 771 16.41 29.45 -17.92
CA VAL A 771 16.44 29.80 -19.35
C VAL A 771 15.73 28.75 -20.20
N THR A 772 16.03 27.47 -19.96
CA THR A 772 15.44 26.35 -20.73
C THR A 772 13.93 26.29 -20.55
N GLN A 773 13.45 26.48 -19.31
CA GLN A 773 12.02 26.47 -19.04
C GLN A 773 11.33 27.75 -19.56
N TRP A 774 11.98 28.90 -19.43
CA TRP A 774 11.48 30.16 -19.97
C TRP A 774 11.33 30.12 -21.50
N GLN A 775 12.21 29.43 -22.23
CA GLN A 775 12.09 29.24 -23.68
C GLN A 775 11.11 28.12 -24.08
N SER A 776 10.71 27.27 -23.14
CA SER A 776 9.92 26.06 -23.44
C SER A 776 8.49 26.41 -23.84
N THR A 777 8.07 25.92 -25.00
CA THR A 777 6.68 26.01 -25.48
C THR A 777 5.82 24.83 -25.02
N ALA A 778 6.37 23.90 -24.23
CA ALA A 778 5.64 22.71 -23.76
C ALA A 778 4.60 23.04 -22.67
N GLN A 779 4.70 24.20 -22.02
CA GLN A 779 3.82 24.62 -20.91
C GLN A 779 3.37 26.08 -21.08
N THR A 780 2.78 26.40 -22.23
CA THR A 780 2.27 27.76 -22.52
C THR A 780 1.20 28.22 -21.52
N ASP A 781 0.46 27.29 -20.93
CA ASP A 781 -0.65 27.59 -20.01
C ASP A 781 -0.19 28.06 -18.62
N LEU A 782 1.13 27.96 -18.33
CA LEU A 782 1.73 28.37 -17.05
C LEU A 782 2.36 29.76 -17.12
N PHE A 783 1.85 30.64 -17.98
CA PHE A 783 2.22 32.05 -18.07
C PHE A 783 0.99 32.94 -17.75
N PRO A 784 1.16 34.12 -17.13
CA PRO A 784 2.42 34.75 -16.71
C PRO A 784 3.08 34.03 -15.52
N ARG A 785 4.42 34.08 -15.45
CA ARG A 785 5.22 33.32 -14.47
C ARG A 785 6.40 34.11 -13.93
N ILE A 786 6.74 33.90 -12.67
CA ILE A 786 8.00 34.39 -12.07
C ILE A 786 8.97 33.21 -11.96
N PHE A 787 10.15 33.35 -12.57
CA PHE A 787 11.22 32.34 -12.57
C PHE A 787 12.19 32.50 -11.39
N GLY A 788 13.28 31.74 -11.39
CA GLY A 788 14.34 31.80 -10.38
C GLY A 788 14.15 30.78 -9.27
N HIS A 789 15.17 29.95 -9.06
CA HIS A 789 15.15 28.91 -8.02
C HIS A 789 16.46 28.81 -7.23
N GLU A 790 17.44 29.66 -7.53
CA GLU A 790 18.70 29.76 -6.80
C GLU A 790 18.68 31.04 -5.95
N ALA A 791 18.24 31.01 -4.68
CA ALA A 791 18.11 32.24 -3.90
C ALA A 791 18.37 32.09 -2.40
N SER A 792 18.82 33.19 -1.83
CA SER A 792 19.02 33.39 -0.40
C SER A 792 18.36 34.69 0.05
N GLY A 793 17.94 34.74 1.31
CA GLY A 793 17.23 35.88 1.82
C GLY A 793 16.96 35.80 3.30
N VAL A 794 16.06 36.67 3.76
CA VAL A 794 15.70 36.81 5.17
C VAL A 794 14.22 36.53 5.33
N VAL A 795 13.83 35.75 6.33
CA VAL A 795 12.42 35.47 6.64
C VAL A 795 11.75 36.77 7.07
N GLU A 796 10.72 37.19 6.34
CA GLU A 796 9.91 38.36 6.66
C GLU A 796 8.69 37.99 7.51
N SER A 797 8.03 36.87 7.21
CA SER A 797 6.92 36.35 8.01
C SER A 797 6.82 34.83 7.89
N VAL A 798 6.18 34.23 8.88
CA VAL A 798 5.97 32.78 8.98
C VAL A 798 4.48 32.50 9.06
N GLY A 799 4.04 31.46 8.37
CA GLY A 799 2.67 30.97 8.41
C GLY A 799 2.42 29.99 9.55
N GLU A 800 1.15 29.62 9.74
CA GLU A 800 0.73 28.75 10.83
C GLU A 800 1.47 27.39 10.81
N GLY A 801 1.93 26.92 11.98
CA GLY A 801 2.60 25.62 12.12
C GLY A 801 4.09 25.61 11.76
N VAL A 802 4.64 26.70 11.24
CA VAL A 802 6.10 26.85 11.10
C VAL A 802 6.71 27.11 12.47
N THR A 803 7.63 26.23 12.89
CA THR A 803 8.31 26.31 14.20
C THR A 803 9.83 26.41 14.09
N GLU A 804 10.38 26.13 12.91
CA GLU A 804 11.83 26.04 12.68
C GLU A 804 12.44 27.35 12.15
N PHE A 805 11.60 28.34 11.83
CA PHE A 805 11.99 29.65 11.34
C PHE A 805 11.31 30.75 12.15
N GLU A 806 12.03 31.84 12.34
CA GLU A 806 11.55 33.09 12.94
C GLU A 806 11.82 34.26 11.99
N VAL A 807 11.08 35.36 12.16
CA VAL A 807 11.31 36.59 11.40
C VAL A 807 12.74 37.08 11.65
N GLY A 808 13.46 37.39 10.57
CA GLY A 808 14.87 37.80 10.61
C GLY A 808 15.86 36.65 10.39
N ASP A 809 15.42 35.40 10.33
CA ASP A 809 16.32 34.28 10.01
C ASP A 809 16.84 34.38 8.59
N HIS A 810 18.14 34.13 8.41
CA HIS A 810 18.74 34.00 7.09
C HIS A 810 18.46 32.59 6.55
N VAL A 811 18.03 32.51 5.29
CA VAL A 811 17.60 31.26 4.67
C VAL A 811 18.14 31.11 3.25
N LEU A 812 18.40 29.86 2.89
CA LEU A 812 18.64 29.40 1.53
C LEU A 812 17.38 28.67 1.05
N THR A 813 16.75 29.12 -0.04
CA THR A 813 15.57 28.47 -0.62
C THR A 813 15.99 27.38 -1.59
N VAL A 814 15.27 26.27 -1.63
CA VAL A 814 15.59 25.10 -2.48
C VAL A 814 14.37 24.63 -3.27
N PHE A 815 14.61 24.15 -4.50
CA PHE A 815 13.54 23.75 -5.43
C PHE A 815 12.96 22.34 -5.18
N ILE A 816 13.56 21.59 -4.24
CA ILE A 816 13.01 20.38 -3.64
C ILE A 816 13.09 20.53 -2.12
N GLY A 817 12.12 20.01 -1.40
CA GLY A 817 12.05 20.10 0.05
C GLY A 817 12.21 18.76 0.77
N GLU A 818 12.17 18.84 2.10
CA GLU A 818 12.23 17.69 3.00
C GLU A 818 11.15 17.79 4.06
N CYS A 819 10.11 16.96 3.95
CA CYS A 819 9.01 16.96 4.92
C CYS A 819 9.29 16.11 6.17
N MET A 820 10.43 15.42 6.22
CA MET A 820 10.87 14.51 7.30
C MET A 820 9.95 13.31 7.60
N SER A 821 8.74 13.26 7.03
CA SER A 821 7.71 12.30 7.44
C SER A 821 7.28 11.30 6.35
N CYS A 822 7.53 11.60 5.07
CA CYS A 822 7.11 10.71 3.99
C CYS A 822 8.04 9.51 3.86
N LYS A 823 7.54 8.44 3.22
CA LYS A 823 8.30 7.19 2.95
C LYS A 823 9.70 7.46 2.41
N HIS A 824 9.85 8.43 1.52
CA HIS A 824 11.13 8.76 0.90
C HIS A 824 12.10 9.42 1.90
N CYS A 825 11.66 10.44 2.64
CA CYS A 825 12.48 11.14 3.63
C CYS A 825 12.98 10.18 4.74
N VAL A 826 12.10 9.33 5.27
CA VAL A 826 12.46 8.38 6.34
C VAL A 826 13.27 7.18 5.86
N SER A 827 13.31 6.92 4.55
CA SER A 827 13.98 5.72 4.01
C SER A 827 15.50 5.73 4.16
N GLY A 828 16.12 6.92 4.27
CA GLY A 828 17.57 7.11 4.15
C GLY A 828 18.15 6.78 2.76
N LYS A 829 17.31 6.44 1.77
CA LYS A 829 17.72 5.97 0.43
C LYS A 829 17.49 6.99 -0.69
N SER A 830 16.78 8.08 -0.41
CA SER A 830 16.36 9.04 -1.44
C SER A 830 16.19 10.44 -0.86
N ASN A 831 16.45 11.46 -1.67
CA ASN A 831 16.10 12.85 -1.41
C ASN A 831 14.81 13.31 -2.11
N MET A 832 14.11 12.41 -2.82
CA MET A 832 12.88 12.73 -3.54
C MET A 832 11.68 12.73 -2.58
N CYS A 833 11.47 13.83 -1.87
CA CYS A 833 10.32 13.97 -0.98
C CYS A 833 9.01 13.78 -1.75
N GLN A 834 8.11 12.95 -1.23
CA GLN A 834 6.80 12.71 -1.87
C GLN A 834 5.86 13.92 -1.74
N LYS A 835 6.00 14.70 -0.66
CA LYS A 835 5.18 15.89 -0.39
C LYS A 835 5.73 17.15 -1.08
N LEU A 836 7.05 17.32 -0.98
CA LEU A 836 7.78 18.52 -1.38
C LEU A 836 8.80 18.20 -2.48
N GLY A 837 8.42 17.31 -3.41
CA GLY A 837 9.24 17.00 -4.57
C GLY A 837 9.28 18.18 -5.55
N LEU A 838 9.89 17.99 -6.73
CA LEU A 838 9.94 19.03 -7.75
C LEU A 838 8.53 19.45 -8.22
N GLU A 839 8.18 20.71 -7.97
CA GLU A 839 6.91 21.33 -8.36
C GLU A 839 6.88 21.68 -9.86
N ARG A 840 5.77 21.40 -10.56
CA ARG A 840 5.65 21.55 -12.03
C ARG A 840 4.36 22.22 -12.54
N ARG A 841 3.42 22.55 -11.65
CA ARG A 841 2.11 23.16 -11.94
C ARG A 841 2.09 24.67 -11.64
N GLY A 842 3.15 25.23 -11.08
CA GLY A 842 3.29 26.65 -10.82
C GLY A 842 2.52 27.16 -9.61
N VAL A 843 2.35 26.32 -8.60
CA VAL A 843 1.58 26.59 -7.37
C VAL A 843 2.31 26.10 -6.13
N MET A 844 1.85 26.48 -4.94
CA MET A 844 2.39 26.04 -3.66
C MET A 844 2.06 24.57 -3.37
N HIS A 845 2.93 23.90 -2.60
CA HIS A 845 2.71 22.50 -2.18
C HIS A 845 1.52 22.32 -1.21
N SER A 846 1.25 23.35 -0.41
CA SER A 846 0.26 23.40 0.68
C SER A 846 -1.19 23.32 0.18
N ASP A 847 -1.61 24.26 -0.66
CA ASP A 847 -2.99 24.50 -1.05
C ASP A 847 -3.23 24.42 -2.57
N GLN A 848 -2.16 24.22 -3.35
CA GLN A 848 -2.18 24.20 -4.82
C GLN A 848 -2.66 25.52 -5.45
N LYS A 849 -2.38 26.67 -4.82
CA LYS A 849 -2.58 28.01 -5.40
C LYS A 849 -1.28 28.78 -5.52
N THR A 850 -1.31 29.90 -6.26
CA THR A 850 -0.20 30.85 -6.29
C THR A 850 -0.32 31.87 -5.16
N ARG A 851 0.81 32.46 -4.78
CA ARG A 851 0.91 33.60 -3.85
C ARG A 851 1.12 34.92 -4.56
N PHE A 852 1.31 34.90 -5.88
CA PHE A 852 1.52 36.10 -6.68
C PHE A 852 0.25 36.45 -7.44
N SER A 853 -0.15 37.72 -7.36
CA SER A 853 -1.17 38.32 -8.21
C SER A 853 -0.70 39.62 -8.82
N LEU A 854 -1.17 39.90 -10.03
CA LEU A 854 -0.99 41.18 -10.71
C LEU A 854 -2.37 41.66 -11.16
N ARG A 855 -2.82 42.79 -10.59
CA ARG A 855 -4.16 43.37 -10.86
C ARG A 855 -5.29 42.33 -10.68
N GLY A 856 -5.21 41.55 -9.60
CA GLY A 856 -6.17 40.49 -9.28
C GLY A 856 -6.09 39.21 -10.14
N LYS A 857 -5.16 39.13 -11.10
CA LYS A 857 -4.91 37.92 -11.91
C LYS A 857 -3.74 37.12 -11.35
N PRO A 858 -3.79 35.78 -11.35
CA PRO A 858 -2.72 34.95 -10.83
C PRO A 858 -1.46 35.04 -11.71
N VAL A 859 -0.30 35.08 -11.05
CA VAL A 859 1.02 34.89 -11.68
C VAL A 859 1.61 33.60 -11.11
N TYR A 860 2.04 32.67 -11.95
CA TYR A 860 2.44 31.34 -11.50
C TYR A 860 3.85 31.31 -10.89
N HIS A 861 4.03 30.41 -9.94
CA HIS A 861 5.33 30.11 -9.35
C HIS A 861 6.22 29.28 -10.29
N TYR A 862 7.55 29.33 -10.10
CA TYR A 862 8.49 28.39 -10.68
C TYR A 862 9.20 27.59 -9.58
N CYS A 863 9.10 26.26 -9.68
CA CYS A 863 9.61 25.31 -8.68
C CYS A 863 9.20 25.58 -7.23
N ALA A 864 8.07 26.27 -7.02
CA ALA A 864 7.63 26.80 -5.71
C ALA A 864 8.70 27.65 -4.99
N VAL A 865 9.58 28.34 -5.74
CA VAL A 865 10.59 29.26 -5.23
C VAL A 865 10.44 30.66 -5.80
N SER A 866 10.36 30.82 -7.13
CA SER A 866 10.03 32.09 -7.81
C SER A 866 10.84 33.31 -7.34
N SER A 867 12.16 33.16 -7.28
CA SER A 867 13.04 34.15 -6.65
C SER A 867 13.42 35.35 -7.51
N PHE A 868 12.93 35.46 -8.75
CA PHE A 868 13.02 36.70 -9.53
C PHE A 868 11.96 37.73 -9.08
N SER A 869 11.91 37.95 -7.76
CA SER A 869 10.98 38.82 -7.04
C SER A 869 11.64 39.26 -5.74
N GLU A 870 11.41 40.51 -5.32
CA GLU A 870 11.94 41.04 -4.06
C GLU A 870 11.43 40.26 -2.83
N TYR A 871 10.20 39.75 -2.91
CA TYR A 871 9.63 38.83 -1.92
C TYR A 871 9.10 37.57 -2.60
N THR A 872 9.26 36.44 -1.94
CA THR A 872 8.65 35.18 -2.37
C THR A 872 8.11 34.39 -1.18
N VAL A 873 7.22 33.46 -1.46
CA VAL A 873 6.68 32.53 -0.47
C VAL A 873 7.12 31.12 -0.84
N VAL A 874 7.71 30.41 0.11
CA VAL A 874 8.13 29.02 -0.03
C VAL A 874 7.55 28.18 1.09
N HIS A 875 7.34 26.89 0.84
CA HIS A 875 7.05 25.98 1.95
C HIS A 875 8.29 25.90 2.86
N SER A 876 8.13 25.92 4.18
CA SER A 876 9.21 25.85 5.19
C SER A 876 10.14 24.65 4.98
N GLY A 877 9.56 23.50 4.64
CA GLY A 877 10.24 22.31 4.12
C GLY A 877 11.21 22.50 2.93
N CYS A 878 11.08 23.59 2.18
CA CYS A 878 11.89 23.98 1.02
C CYS A 878 12.82 25.17 1.34
N ALA A 879 13.09 25.42 2.62
CA ALA A 879 14.06 26.40 3.08
C ALA A 879 15.05 25.76 4.05
N VAL A 880 16.27 26.28 4.06
CA VAL A 880 17.34 25.85 4.95
C VAL A 880 17.85 27.07 5.71
N LYS A 881 17.79 27.00 7.05
CA LYS A 881 18.32 28.05 7.92
C LYS A 881 19.84 28.09 7.81
N VAL A 882 20.41 29.29 7.64
CA VAL A 882 21.86 29.50 7.53
C VAL A 882 22.33 30.52 8.55
N GLY A 883 23.63 30.48 8.88
CA GLY A 883 24.22 31.44 9.82
C GLY A 883 24.19 32.88 9.26
N PRO A 884 23.98 33.89 10.12
CA PRO A 884 23.84 35.29 9.67
C PRO A 884 25.13 35.87 9.08
N THR A 885 26.29 35.26 9.36
CA THR A 885 27.60 35.68 8.88
C THR A 885 27.96 35.16 7.50
N VAL A 886 27.14 34.28 6.92
CA VAL A 886 27.43 33.64 5.65
C VAL A 886 26.97 34.56 4.50
N PRO A 887 27.80 34.84 3.48
CA PRO A 887 27.48 35.78 2.42
C PRO A 887 26.33 35.27 1.54
N MET A 888 25.18 35.92 1.65
CA MET A 888 23.93 35.55 0.96
C MET A 888 24.09 35.55 -0.57
N ASP A 889 24.83 36.51 -1.10
CA ASP A 889 25.16 36.68 -2.52
C ASP A 889 26.05 35.58 -3.12
N ARG A 890 26.55 34.65 -2.29
CA ARG A 890 27.34 33.50 -2.75
C ARG A 890 26.64 32.18 -2.48
N ILE A 891 26.00 32.03 -1.32
CA ILE A 891 25.33 30.78 -0.98
C ILE A 891 24.06 30.50 -1.79
N CYS A 892 23.47 31.48 -2.47
CA CYS A 892 22.34 31.25 -3.37
C CYS A 892 22.65 30.17 -4.42
N LEU A 893 23.91 30.02 -4.83
CA LEU A 893 24.36 28.97 -5.76
C LEU A 893 24.29 27.54 -5.15
N LEU A 894 24.31 27.42 -3.82
CA LEU A 894 24.21 26.14 -3.10
C LEU A 894 22.79 25.56 -3.11
N SER A 895 21.78 26.25 -3.63
CA SER A 895 20.45 25.67 -3.75
C SER A 895 20.15 24.97 -5.07
N CYS A 896 21.10 24.95 -6.02
CA CYS A 896 20.97 24.12 -7.22
C CYS A 896 22.31 23.59 -7.75
N GLY A 897 22.93 24.26 -8.72
CA GLY A 897 23.95 23.65 -9.57
C GLY A 897 25.21 23.19 -8.83
N VAL A 898 25.64 23.96 -7.82
CA VAL A 898 26.85 23.64 -7.05
C VAL A 898 26.65 22.39 -6.21
N SER A 899 25.56 22.36 -5.46
CA SER A 899 25.19 21.22 -4.62
C SER A 899 24.92 19.98 -5.46
N ALA A 900 24.28 20.13 -6.63
CA ALA A 900 24.05 19.01 -7.54
C ALA A 900 25.36 18.32 -7.94
N GLY A 901 26.37 19.08 -8.38
CA GLY A 901 27.66 18.51 -8.78
C GLY A 901 28.46 17.92 -7.61
N LEU A 902 28.56 18.63 -6.48
CA LEU A 902 29.27 18.15 -5.29
C LEU A 902 28.63 16.86 -4.73
N GLY A 903 27.30 16.82 -4.66
CA GLY A 903 26.56 15.67 -4.17
C GLY A 903 26.66 14.47 -5.10
N ALA A 904 26.67 14.71 -6.42
CA ALA A 904 26.90 13.64 -7.38
C ALA A 904 28.23 12.93 -7.14
N ALA A 905 29.30 13.71 -6.91
CA ALA A 905 30.62 13.17 -6.61
C ALA A 905 30.69 12.49 -5.23
N TRP A 906 30.09 13.08 -4.19
CA TRP A 906 30.27 12.63 -2.80
C TRP A 906 29.25 11.63 -2.29
N LYS A 907 28.00 11.70 -2.76
CA LYS A 907 26.90 10.89 -2.24
C LYS A 907 26.43 9.85 -3.25
N VAL A 908 26.33 10.21 -4.52
CA VAL A 908 25.76 9.31 -5.54
C VAL A 908 26.80 8.36 -6.10
N ALA A 909 27.93 8.91 -6.54
CA ALA A 909 29.08 8.13 -6.99
C ALA A 909 29.93 7.63 -5.82
N ASP A 910 30.02 8.42 -4.75
CA ASP A 910 30.94 8.22 -3.63
C ASP A 910 32.35 7.89 -4.13
N ILE A 911 32.92 8.85 -4.87
CA ILE A 911 34.19 8.67 -5.58
C ILE A 911 35.27 8.19 -4.62
N SER A 912 35.89 7.07 -4.96
CA SER A 912 36.98 6.49 -4.18
C SER A 912 38.32 7.19 -4.48
N LYS A 913 39.20 7.22 -3.47
CA LYS A 913 40.53 7.81 -3.60
C LYS A 913 41.32 7.10 -4.70
N GLY A 914 41.95 7.88 -5.58
CA GLY A 914 42.79 7.38 -6.66
C GLY A 914 42.03 6.99 -7.93
N SER A 915 40.70 7.12 -7.95
CA SER A 915 39.89 6.81 -9.13
C SER A 915 40.11 7.79 -10.29
N SER A 916 39.79 7.31 -11.49
CA SER A 916 39.67 8.09 -12.71
C SER A 916 38.24 8.56 -12.93
N VAL A 917 38.08 9.85 -13.25
CA VAL A 917 36.78 10.50 -13.40
C VAL A 917 36.73 11.20 -14.75
N VAL A 918 35.64 11.05 -15.49
CA VAL A 918 35.37 11.84 -16.71
C VAL A 918 34.08 12.63 -16.57
N ILE A 919 34.10 13.90 -16.97
CA ILE A 919 33.01 14.85 -16.79
C ILE A 919 32.65 15.45 -18.14
N PHE A 920 31.45 15.15 -18.62
CA PHE A 920 30.91 15.70 -19.85
C PHE A 920 30.12 16.98 -19.54
N GLY A 921 30.63 18.12 -20.02
CA GLY A 921 30.07 19.45 -19.78
C GLY A 921 30.71 20.13 -18.56
N LEU A 922 31.51 21.18 -18.80
CA LEU A 922 32.19 21.99 -17.79
C LEU A 922 31.43 23.28 -17.47
N GLY A 923 30.11 23.19 -17.33
CA GLY A 923 29.31 24.25 -16.70
C GLY A 923 29.44 24.22 -15.16
N THR A 924 28.67 25.03 -14.45
CA THR A 924 28.68 25.08 -12.97
C THR A 924 28.53 23.71 -12.31
N VAL A 925 27.64 22.86 -12.83
CA VAL A 925 27.44 21.49 -12.33
C VAL A 925 28.71 20.65 -12.52
N GLY A 926 29.26 20.62 -13.74
CA GLY A 926 30.46 19.84 -14.05
C GLY A 926 31.72 20.32 -13.32
N LEU A 927 31.90 21.64 -13.19
CA LEU A 927 32.99 22.21 -12.39
C LEU A 927 32.84 21.85 -10.90
N SER A 928 31.60 21.76 -10.41
CA SER A 928 31.33 21.31 -9.04
C SER A 928 31.56 19.81 -8.87
N VAL A 929 31.30 18.99 -9.89
CA VAL A 929 31.73 17.57 -9.92
C VAL A 929 33.26 17.47 -9.88
N ALA A 930 33.97 18.27 -10.68
CA ALA A 930 35.44 18.27 -10.73
C ALA A 930 36.05 18.61 -9.36
N GLN A 931 35.52 19.65 -8.72
CA GLN A 931 35.90 20.00 -7.35
C GLN A 931 35.58 18.87 -6.37
N GLY A 932 34.40 18.28 -6.47
CA GLY A 932 34.01 17.15 -5.61
C GLY A 932 34.96 15.95 -5.76
N ALA A 933 35.34 15.62 -7.00
CA ALA A 933 36.30 14.57 -7.34
C ALA A 933 37.72 14.88 -6.80
N LYS A 934 38.19 16.13 -6.96
CA LYS A 934 39.46 16.61 -6.40
C LYS A 934 39.50 16.46 -4.88
N LEU A 935 38.43 16.88 -4.20
CA LEU A 935 38.31 16.77 -2.74
C LEU A 935 38.22 15.30 -2.26
N ARG A 936 37.69 14.40 -3.09
CA ARG A 936 37.76 12.94 -2.89
C ARG A 936 39.08 12.30 -3.31
N ARG A 937 40.05 13.10 -3.76
CA ARG A 937 41.40 12.67 -4.17
C ARG A 937 41.38 11.68 -5.33
N ALA A 938 40.53 11.93 -6.34
CA ALA A 938 40.64 11.28 -7.64
C ALA A 938 42.03 11.57 -8.25
N SER A 939 42.59 10.60 -8.97
CA SER A 939 43.95 10.71 -9.55
C SER A 939 43.94 11.40 -10.91
N ILE A 940 42.93 11.10 -11.72
CA ILE A 940 42.73 11.61 -13.08
C ILE A 940 41.31 12.18 -13.14
N ILE A 941 41.18 13.44 -13.57
CA ILE A 941 39.90 14.13 -13.72
C ILE A 941 39.87 14.73 -15.14
N ILE A 942 39.20 14.03 -16.05
CA ILE A 942 39.10 14.41 -17.46
C ILE A 942 37.85 15.26 -17.67
N GLY A 943 38.01 16.49 -18.14
CA GLY A 943 36.92 17.37 -18.55
C GLY A 943 36.69 17.27 -20.06
N VAL A 944 35.44 17.06 -20.47
CA VAL A 944 35.02 17.01 -21.88
C VAL A 944 34.04 18.15 -22.15
N ASP A 945 34.43 19.11 -22.99
CA ASP A 945 33.56 20.22 -23.40
C ASP A 945 33.97 20.72 -24.79
N THR A 946 33.02 21.24 -25.56
CA THR A 946 33.30 21.79 -26.90
C THR A 946 33.88 23.19 -26.85
N ASN A 947 33.72 23.92 -25.73
CA ASN A 947 34.31 25.24 -25.56
C ASN A 947 35.73 25.13 -24.95
N PRO A 948 36.81 25.41 -25.70
CA PRO A 948 38.18 25.32 -25.20
C PRO A 948 38.49 26.34 -24.10
N GLU A 949 37.77 27.47 -24.03
CA GLU A 949 37.96 28.49 -22.98
C GLU A 949 37.66 27.95 -21.57
N LYS A 950 36.89 26.86 -21.47
CA LYS A 950 36.58 26.22 -20.18
C LYS A 950 37.74 25.37 -19.65
N GLN A 951 38.77 25.10 -20.45
CA GLN A 951 39.93 24.31 -20.01
C GLN A 951 40.62 24.96 -18.80
N GLU A 952 40.95 26.25 -18.88
CA GLU A 952 41.64 26.97 -17.81
C GLU A 952 40.80 27.05 -16.53
N LYS A 953 39.49 27.31 -16.68
CA LYS A 953 38.57 27.27 -15.54
C LYS A 953 38.50 25.87 -14.94
N GLY A 954 38.39 24.83 -15.78
CA GLY A 954 38.40 23.43 -15.35
C GLY A 954 39.60 23.08 -14.47
N LYS A 955 40.80 23.52 -14.87
CA LYS A 955 42.04 23.29 -14.09
C LYS A 955 41.95 23.85 -12.67
N ALA A 956 41.38 25.06 -12.49
CA ALA A 956 41.19 25.65 -11.18
C ALA A 956 40.33 24.76 -10.26
N PHE A 957 39.28 24.15 -10.81
CA PHE A 957 38.37 23.25 -10.09
C PHE A 957 38.87 21.79 -9.99
N GLY A 958 40.01 21.45 -10.58
CA GLY A 958 40.66 20.15 -10.41
C GLY A 958 40.71 19.26 -11.66
N VAL A 959 40.25 19.74 -12.81
CA VAL A 959 40.42 19.00 -14.08
C VAL A 959 41.92 18.86 -14.38
N THR A 960 42.38 17.63 -14.59
CA THR A 960 43.77 17.31 -14.93
C THR A 960 43.99 17.29 -16.44
N ASP A 961 43.00 16.79 -17.18
CA ASP A 961 43.06 16.58 -18.62
C ASP A 961 41.82 17.15 -19.27
N PHE A 962 41.96 17.76 -20.44
CA PHE A 962 40.84 18.35 -21.17
C PHE A 962 40.74 17.74 -22.56
N ILE A 963 39.51 17.42 -22.98
CA ILE A 963 39.20 16.88 -24.29
C ILE A 963 38.15 17.78 -24.94
N ASN A 964 38.48 18.32 -26.11
CA ASN A 964 37.49 18.90 -27.01
C ASN A 964 37.07 17.83 -28.03
N PRO A 965 35.80 17.36 -28.03
CA PRO A 965 35.31 16.39 -29.00
C PRO A 965 35.46 16.83 -30.46
N GLU A 966 35.43 18.13 -30.74
CA GLU A 966 35.51 18.68 -32.10
C GLU A 966 36.92 18.63 -32.70
N GLU A 967 37.95 18.47 -31.86
CA GLU A 967 39.35 18.38 -32.25
C GLU A 967 39.82 16.92 -32.46
N LEU A 968 38.93 15.95 -32.25
CA LEU A 968 39.26 14.53 -32.33
C LEU A 968 38.90 13.91 -33.68
N ASN A 969 39.79 13.06 -34.18
CA ASN A 969 39.55 12.21 -35.36
C ASN A 969 38.92 10.85 -35.02
N GLU A 970 38.68 10.58 -33.73
CA GLU A 970 38.14 9.32 -33.21
C GLU A 970 37.07 9.60 -32.13
N PRO A 971 36.18 8.64 -31.80
CA PRO A 971 35.15 8.84 -30.79
C PRO A 971 35.72 9.13 -29.39
N VAL A 972 35.15 10.12 -28.69
CA VAL A 972 35.61 10.59 -27.35
C VAL A 972 35.81 9.44 -26.36
N GLN A 973 34.88 8.48 -26.33
CA GLN A 973 34.94 7.33 -25.43
C GLN A 973 36.18 6.45 -25.65
N GLN A 974 36.73 6.38 -26.86
CA GLN A 974 37.98 5.64 -27.12
C GLN A 974 39.20 6.38 -26.58
N VAL A 975 39.21 7.71 -26.72
CA VAL A 975 40.26 8.55 -26.14
C VAL A 975 40.25 8.44 -24.62
N VAL A 976 39.07 8.53 -23.99
CA VAL A 976 38.93 8.37 -22.53
C VAL A 976 39.45 7.01 -22.09
N LYS A 977 39.05 5.91 -22.77
CA LYS A 977 39.55 4.56 -22.45
C LYS A 977 41.07 4.44 -22.55
N ARG A 978 41.68 5.07 -23.54
CA ARG A 978 43.14 5.07 -23.69
C ARG A 978 43.85 5.83 -22.56
N LEU A 979 43.33 7.01 -22.19
CA LEU A 979 43.89 7.84 -21.11
C LEU A 979 43.75 7.19 -19.73
N THR A 980 42.73 6.34 -19.56
CA THR A 980 42.39 5.69 -18.28
C THR A 980 42.72 4.20 -18.23
N ASN A 981 43.40 3.68 -19.27
CA ASN A 981 43.77 2.27 -19.38
C ASN A 981 42.59 1.27 -19.26
N GLY A 982 41.49 1.54 -19.98
CA GLY A 982 40.33 0.65 -20.07
C GLY A 982 38.98 1.34 -19.86
N GLY A 983 38.97 2.57 -19.36
CA GLY A 983 37.77 3.37 -19.09
C GLY A 983 37.87 4.09 -17.75
N ALA A 984 37.04 5.10 -17.56
CA ALA A 984 36.97 5.81 -16.29
C ALA A 984 36.23 4.98 -15.24
N ASP A 985 36.62 5.08 -13.97
CA ASP A 985 35.88 4.47 -12.86
C ASP A 985 34.50 5.13 -12.69
N TYR A 986 34.46 6.45 -12.88
CA TYR A 986 33.23 7.23 -12.81
C TYR A 986 33.09 8.17 -14.02
N SER A 987 31.91 8.24 -14.60
CA SER A 987 31.56 9.28 -15.57
C SER A 987 30.36 10.11 -15.12
N PHE A 988 30.38 11.40 -15.44
CA PHE A 988 29.32 12.33 -15.11
C PHE A 988 28.84 13.03 -16.38
N GLU A 989 27.54 12.95 -16.66
CA GLU A 989 26.90 13.69 -17.74
C GLU A 989 26.23 14.94 -17.15
N CYS A 990 26.71 16.12 -17.55
CA CYS A 990 26.32 17.42 -16.99
C CYS A 990 25.81 18.41 -18.06
N VAL A 991 25.44 17.93 -19.25
CA VAL A 991 24.99 18.76 -20.39
C VAL A 991 23.47 18.75 -20.53
N GLY A 992 22.84 17.58 -20.38
CA GLY A 992 21.44 17.32 -20.70
C GLY A 992 21.25 16.84 -22.14
N ASP A 993 22.28 16.24 -22.73
CA ASP A 993 22.18 15.61 -24.06
C ASP A 993 22.11 14.09 -23.90
N THR A 994 21.03 13.48 -24.40
CA THR A 994 20.80 12.04 -24.22
C THR A 994 21.80 11.17 -24.98
N GLY A 995 22.38 11.65 -26.08
CA GLY A 995 23.47 10.96 -26.79
C GLY A 995 24.80 11.01 -26.02
N VAL A 996 25.04 12.10 -25.29
CA VAL A 996 26.19 12.23 -24.40
C VAL A 996 26.07 11.26 -23.21
N VAL A 997 24.88 10.94 -22.72
CA VAL A 997 24.68 9.91 -21.69
C VAL A 997 25.24 8.56 -22.15
N SER A 998 24.92 8.15 -23.38
CA SER A 998 25.41 6.88 -23.95
C SER A 998 26.92 6.90 -24.14
N THR A 999 27.48 8.04 -24.55
CA THR A 999 28.94 8.25 -24.67
C THR A 999 29.61 8.17 -23.29
N ALA A 1000 29.01 8.77 -22.26
CA ALA A 1000 29.51 8.73 -20.90
C ALA A 1000 29.49 7.31 -20.32
N LEU A 1001 28.46 6.51 -20.64
CA LEU A 1001 28.39 5.09 -20.27
C LEU A 1001 29.45 4.26 -20.99
N GLN A 1002 29.66 4.50 -22.28
CA GLN A 1002 30.70 3.82 -23.06
C GLN A 1002 32.12 4.18 -22.61
N SER A 1003 32.31 5.37 -22.05
CA SER A 1003 33.62 5.85 -21.56
C SER A 1003 34.05 5.21 -20.23
N CYS A 1004 33.14 4.53 -19.54
CA CYS A 1004 33.41 3.87 -18.26
C CYS A 1004 34.13 2.52 -18.42
N SER A 1005 34.86 2.11 -17.39
CA SER A 1005 35.48 0.80 -17.26
C SER A 1005 34.46 -0.34 -17.35
N ASP A 1006 34.83 -1.40 -18.05
CA ASP A 1006 34.14 -2.68 -17.92
C ASP A 1006 34.22 -3.18 -16.46
N GLY A 1007 33.21 -3.92 -16.00
CA GLY A 1007 33.18 -4.56 -14.69
C GLY A 1007 32.57 -3.72 -13.56
N TRP A 1008 32.97 -2.45 -13.40
CA TRP A 1008 32.56 -1.62 -12.26
C TRP A 1008 32.21 -0.17 -12.56
N GLY A 1009 32.45 0.31 -13.79
CA GLY A 1009 32.33 1.73 -14.10
C GLY A 1009 30.91 2.28 -13.86
N LEU A 1010 30.82 3.44 -13.22
CA LEU A 1010 29.56 4.09 -12.84
C LEU A 1010 29.36 5.42 -13.56
N THR A 1011 28.28 5.51 -14.33
CA THR A 1011 27.82 6.74 -14.97
C THR A 1011 26.72 7.40 -14.15
N VAL A 1012 26.88 8.68 -13.84
CA VAL A 1012 25.88 9.51 -13.16
C VAL A 1012 25.38 10.61 -14.10
N THR A 1013 24.08 10.63 -14.37
CA THR A 1013 23.45 11.68 -15.18
C THR A 1013 22.85 12.77 -14.29
N LEU A 1014 23.18 14.02 -14.64
CA LEU A 1014 22.77 15.24 -13.93
C LEU A 1014 22.09 16.23 -14.88
N GLY A 1015 22.42 16.18 -16.17
CA GLY A 1015 21.88 17.06 -17.18
C GLY A 1015 20.36 16.92 -17.35
N VAL A 1016 19.68 18.05 -17.52
CA VAL A 1016 18.24 18.09 -17.79
C VAL A 1016 18.01 18.16 -19.30
N PRO A 1017 17.34 17.15 -19.92
CA PRO A 1017 17.17 17.10 -21.36
C PRO A 1017 16.23 18.19 -21.88
N LYS A 1018 16.64 18.86 -22.97
CA LYS A 1018 15.86 19.93 -23.62
C LYS A 1018 14.67 19.40 -24.44
N ALA A 1019 14.86 18.28 -25.14
CA ALA A 1019 13.83 17.64 -25.97
C ALA A 1019 14.13 16.14 -26.09
N LYS A 1020 13.09 15.32 -26.32
CA LYS A 1020 13.16 13.84 -26.50
C LYS A 1020 14.02 13.15 -25.43
N PRO A 1021 13.53 13.04 -24.18
CA PRO A 1021 14.29 12.55 -23.03
C PRO A 1021 14.46 11.01 -23.02
N GLU A 1022 14.85 10.43 -24.14
CA GLU A 1022 15.11 9.00 -24.30
C GLU A 1022 16.61 8.75 -24.44
N VAL A 1023 17.13 7.79 -23.68
CA VAL A 1023 18.53 7.37 -23.73
C VAL A 1023 18.59 5.97 -24.33
N SER A 1024 19.39 5.79 -25.37
CA SER A 1024 19.62 4.49 -26.01
C SER A 1024 21.06 4.05 -25.83
N ALA A 1025 21.27 2.83 -25.33
CA ALA A 1025 22.59 2.26 -25.16
C ALA A 1025 22.57 0.76 -25.49
N HIS A 1026 23.68 0.25 -26.02
CA HIS A 1026 23.79 -1.17 -26.31
C HIS A 1026 23.74 -1.99 -25.01
N TYR A 1027 22.83 -2.96 -24.93
CA TYR A 1027 22.55 -3.71 -23.68
C TYR A 1027 23.78 -4.37 -23.07
N ALA A 1028 24.70 -4.86 -23.91
CA ALA A 1028 25.97 -5.46 -23.45
C ALA A 1028 26.83 -4.53 -22.55
N LEU A 1029 26.68 -3.20 -22.66
CA LEU A 1029 27.39 -2.27 -21.78
C LEU A 1029 26.99 -2.46 -20.31
N LEU A 1030 25.72 -2.75 -20.03
CA LEU A 1030 25.24 -3.04 -18.68
C LEU A 1030 25.61 -4.46 -18.24
N LEU A 1031 25.47 -5.46 -19.12
CA LEU A 1031 25.87 -6.85 -18.82
C LEU A 1031 27.36 -6.98 -18.48
N SER A 1032 28.20 -6.15 -19.08
CA SER A 1032 29.63 -6.09 -18.78
C SER A 1032 29.96 -5.48 -17.41
N GLY A 1033 28.98 -5.14 -16.58
CA GLY A 1033 29.16 -4.69 -15.19
C GLY A 1033 29.10 -3.18 -14.99
N ARG A 1034 28.84 -2.38 -16.04
CA ARG A 1034 28.64 -0.93 -15.87
C ARG A 1034 27.30 -0.60 -15.22
N THR A 1035 27.27 0.51 -14.50
CA THR A 1035 26.06 1.02 -13.85
C THR A 1035 25.71 2.41 -14.39
N LEU A 1036 24.42 2.63 -14.68
CA LEU A 1036 23.87 3.95 -14.99
C LEU A 1036 22.95 4.40 -13.85
N LYS A 1037 23.21 5.58 -13.27
CA LYS A 1037 22.38 6.21 -12.23
C LYS A 1037 22.00 7.63 -12.65
N GLY A 1038 20.82 8.08 -12.26
CA GLY A 1038 20.46 9.49 -12.28
C GLY A 1038 20.65 10.14 -10.92
N SER A 1039 20.84 11.45 -10.90
CA SER A 1039 20.88 12.24 -9.65
C SER A 1039 20.12 13.55 -9.81
N LEU A 1040 19.16 13.78 -8.90
CA LEU A 1040 18.55 15.09 -8.72
C LEU A 1040 19.16 15.76 -7.48
N PHE A 1041 19.58 17.02 -7.60
CA PHE A 1041 20.19 17.81 -6.53
C PHE A 1041 21.34 17.09 -5.81
N GLY A 1042 22.09 16.24 -6.53
CA GLY A 1042 23.26 15.56 -5.97
C GLY A 1042 22.94 14.53 -4.88
N GLY A 1043 21.68 14.13 -4.73
CA GLY A 1043 21.25 13.25 -3.63
C GLY A 1043 21.26 13.93 -2.24
N TRP A 1044 21.37 15.25 -2.18
CA TRP A 1044 21.27 16.01 -0.93
C TRP A 1044 19.82 16.06 -0.46
N ARG A 1045 19.61 15.79 0.82
CA ARG A 1045 18.37 16.10 1.53
C ARG A 1045 18.47 17.52 2.08
N PRO A 1046 17.60 18.45 1.66
CA PRO A 1046 17.81 19.86 1.94
C PRO A 1046 17.99 20.22 3.41
N LYS A 1047 17.14 19.75 4.31
CA LYS A 1047 17.23 20.11 5.73
C LYS A 1047 18.29 19.31 6.46
N SER A 1048 18.35 18.01 6.17
CA SER A 1048 19.24 17.09 6.87
C SER A 1048 20.71 17.26 6.49
N ASP A 1049 21.00 17.59 5.23
CA ASP A 1049 22.37 17.52 4.71
C ASP A 1049 22.93 18.87 4.24
N LEU A 1050 22.10 19.80 3.73
CA LEU A 1050 22.60 21.05 3.13
C LEU A 1050 23.23 22.04 4.12
N PRO A 1051 22.81 22.14 5.40
CA PRO A 1051 23.53 22.95 6.39
C PRO A 1051 25.02 22.63 6.47
N LEU A 1052 25.38 21.34 6.41
CA LEU A 1052 26.78 20.90 6.41
C LEU A 1052 27.56 21.40 5.18
N LEU A 1053 26.89 21.56 4.05
CA LEU A 1053 27.52 22.10 2.85
C LEU A 1053 27.75 23.62 2.95
N VAL A 1054 26.81 24.33 3.57
CA VAL A 1054 26.96 25.76 3.90
C VAL A 1054 28.12 25.96 4.88
N ASP A 1055 28.24 25.11 5.90
CA ASP A 1055 29.36 25.14 6.85
C ASP A 1055 30.70 24.90 6.15
N LYS A 1056 30.76 23.96 5.21
CA LYS A 1056 31.96 23.73 4.40
C LYS A 1056 32.36 24.95 3.57
N TYR A 1057 31.38 25.68 3.03
CA TYR A 1057 31.65 26.94 2.34
C TYR A 1057 32.16 28.00 3.31
N ALA A 1058 31.50 28.18 4.47
CA ALA A 1058 31.94 29.12 5.50
C ALA A 1058 33.38 28.83 6.00
N ASN A 1059 33.74 27.55 6.08
CA ASN A 1059 35.09 27.09 6.44
C ASN A 1059 36.09 27.11 5.27
N LYS A 1060 35.69 27.59 4.08
CA LYS A 1060 36.52 27.63 2.86
C LYS A 1060 37.03 26.26 2.40
N GLU A 1061 36.30 25.20 2.73
CA GLU A 1061 36.60 23.83 2.26
C GLU A 1061 36.10 23.60 0.83
N ILE A 1062 35.09 24.38 0.41
CA ILE A 1062 34.58 24.40 -0.96
C ILE A 1062 34.62 25.82 -1.55
N GLN A 1063 34.84 25.86 -2.85
CA GLN A 1063 34.94 27.03 -3.69
C GLN A 1063 33.60 27.27 -4.40
N VAL A 1064 32.96 28.39 -4.10
CA VAL A 1064 31.69 28.83 -4.70
C VAL A 1064 31.88 30.16 -5.44
N ASP A 1065 32.68 31.07 -4.86
CA ASP A 1065 32.87 32.43 -5.36
C ASP A 1065 33.35 32.47 -6.83
N ASP A 1066 34.31 31.61 -7.20
CA ASP A 1066 34.87 31.58 -8.57
C ASP A 1066 33.90 31.00 -9.63
N LEU A 1067 32.74 30.48 -9.20
CA LEU A 1067 31.66 30.11 -10.11
C LEU A 1067 30.79 31.33 -10.49
N VAL A 1068 30.85 32.40 -9.70
CA VAL A 1068 30.20 33.68 -10.00
C VAL A 1068 31.07 34.44 -10.99
N THR A 1069 30.55 34.58 -12.22
CA THR A 1069 31.25 35.29 -13.30
C THR A 1069 30.76 36.72 -13.49
N HIS A 1070 29.56 37.01 -13.01
CA HIS A 1070 28.88 38.29 -13.17
C HIS A 1070 28.05 38.57 -11.91
N ASP A 1071 28.08 39.82 -11.46
CA ASP A 1071 27.22 40.37 -10.42
C ASP A 1071 26.44 41.53 -11.05
N LEU A 1072 25.11 41.45 -11.10
CA LEU A 1072 24.22 42.43 -11.71
C LEU A 1072 23.13 42.88 -10.75
N SER A 1073 22.53 44.05 -10.99
CA SER A 1073 21.35 44.50 -10.26
C SER A 1073 20.09 43.77 -10.77
N PHE A 1074 19.02 43.80 -9.98
CA PHE A 1074 17.74 43.23 -10.39
C PHE A 1074 17.16 43.85 -11.67
N ASP A 1075 17.39 45.14 -11.90
CA ASP A 1075 16.94 45.85 -13.10
C ASP A 1075 17.59 45.30 -14.38
N ASP A 1076 18.78 44.70 -14.27
CA ASP A 1076 19.56 44.12 -15.38
C ASP A 1076 19.30 42.61 -15.60
N ILE A 1077 18.21 42.05 -15.07
CA ILE A 1077 17.93 40.60 -15.14
C ILE A 1077 17.86 40.06 -16.58
N ASN A 1078 17.36 40.84 -17.55
CA ASN A 1078 17.35 40.41 -18.95
C ASN A 1078 18.76 40.29 -19.54
N LYS A 1079 19.68 41.19 -19.16
CA LYS A 1079 21.09 41.10 -19.53
C LYS A 1079 21.74 39.83 -18.95
N ALA A 1080 21.36 39.44 -17.73
CA ALA A 1080 21.81 38.18 -17.15
C ALA A 1080 21.33 36.95 -17.95
N LEU A 1081 20.08 36.97 -18.46
CA LEU A 1081 19.56 35.92 -19.34
C LEU A 1081 20.33 35.87 -20.68
N GLU A 1082 20.60 37.02 -21.29
CA GLU A 1082 21.39 37.14 -22.51
C GLU A 1082 22.81 36.57 -22.34
N LEU A 1083 23.51 36.96 -21.27
CA LEU A 1083 24.86 36.44 -20.96
C LEU A 1083 24.85 34.91 -20.79
N MET A 1084 23.78 34.36 -20.23
CA MET A 1084 23.62 32.91 -20.14
C MET A 1084 23.36 32.28 -21.52
N LEU A 1085 22.50 32.86 -22.35
CA LEU A 1085 22.26 32.39 -23.72
C LEU A 1085 23.52 32.40 -24.60
N GLU A 1086 24.35 33.43 -24.48
CA GLU A 1086 25.61 33.58 -25.19
C GLU A 1086 26.73 32.65 -24.69
N ASN A 1087 26.47 31.84 -23.65
CA ASN A 1087 27.44 30.96 -22.99
C ASN A 1087 28.67 31.68 -22.40
N LYS A 1088 28.57 32.98 -22.14
CA LYS A 1088 29.63 33.79 -21.50
C LYS A 1088 29.58 33.73 -19.98
N CYS A 1089 28.53 33.15 -19.41
CA CYS A 1089 28.24 33.13 -17.97
C CYS A 1089 28.26 31.70 -17.41
N LEU A 1090 28.93 31.49 -16.26
CA LEU A 1090 28.76 30.30 -15.43
C LEU A 1090 27.57 30.48 -14.48
N ARG A 1091 27.71 31.48 -13.59
CA ARG A 1091 26.63 32.03 -12.79
C ARG A 1091 26.67 33.55 -12.83
N CYS A 1092 25.47 34.13 -12.89
CA CYS A 1092 25.23 35.55 -12.70
C CYS A 1092 24.39 35.69 -11.44
N VAL A 1093 24.95 36.35 -10.44
CA VAL A 1093 24.22 36.71 -9.22
C VAL A 1093 23.51 38.03 -9.48
N ILE A 1094 22.26 38.09 -9.05
CA ILE A 1094 21.37 39.22 -9.14
C ILE A 1094 21.13 39.72 -7.72
N HIS A 1095 21.48 40.98 -7.49
CA HIS A 1095 21.34 41.65 -6.21
C HIS A 1095 19.98 42.35 -6.15
N MET A 1096 19.19 42.00 -5.15
CA MET A 1096 17.92 42.68 -4.90
C MET A 1096 18.18 44.09 -4.35
N PRO A 1097 17.26 45.04 -4.58
CA PRO A 1097 17.32 46.38 -4.00
C PRO A 1097 17.27 46.28 -2.47
N GLN A 1098 18.11 47.07 -1.78
CA GLN A 1098 18.23 47.04 -0.33
C GLN A 1098 16.99 47.59 0.38
#